data_AF-A0A8H7LF15-F1
#
_entry.id   AF-A0A8H7LF15-F1
#
_cell.length_a   1.000
_cell.length_b   1.000
_cell.length_c   1.000
_cell.angle_alpha   90.00
_cell.angle_beta   90.00
_cell.angle_gamma   90.00
#
_symmetry.space_group_name_H-M   'P 1'
#
loop_
_entity.id
_entity.type
_entity.pdbx_description
1 polymer ?
#
loop_
_entity_poly.entity_id
_entity_poly.type
_entity_poly.pdbx_seq_one_letter_code
_entity_poly.pdbx_strand_id
1 'polypeptide(L)'
;MTAVEPQTERRPEPQYTQPERAPNTPVQVTPSEPASPPQQQRQAQHAEAARRSEVDVWQLKELQWPPDDETRPMIKIITQNENGPCGLIALCELPTLRGDITIQPPERKSVSYEYLAGLIADHILASPLLDPTSDDLTKALTTLPHTQRGMDLNPVFTNLSAFSISPSSTTHAPTLFNLSRVRLVHGWLVDPQSPSYAALDKVRDYDAAVNLIVSCDSLMGGRMVESVGGAAAGTGESAKTDVDAPANDEHRRMIEEAFLVRDFLEANPTQLTYHGLESLFSAMHARELVCLFRNSHLGVLYKRVDENGHESLWTLVTDANFANEGAIAWESLCDIDGAGSVFVDSRFRPANTAGGDYAGHTADQILREQAQVEALANEASDFEIAQQLQAEEEEQERRRIAAEERRRREQHSGRQPVYSPQHQQPPAGQMANMRISDQHLTAEQLADAGKKTKKDKDCDRYRSGASRLLNPQLEMFTLRRAIAYTPSFVPRHSRMFALYAPLRSERTPTFANQRGLQKLPVPRLRPTLDRYLKSLEPLIAESGHNVELEMQKRARMAEEFEHGIGKLAQARLIDLDNASENNWLDDNLWMKKAYHEWRAPLLINSNWWLLFHHDTTIPDHIKSHDGTSSLTGGVKLPTGGEVSDWQIRRAAWLAARFMNFKERLEAQDIHPDSSRTGPLCMYQYTRLFNLTRIPKPECDMLTAKPAEKNGRHIHVMLNDWCYTIQAYDGAGRNVGVKELEHRLWEVVKDVQKREAEGQRAKRVGILTSDDRTQWAKNREYLLTSSDQNRSSFDAIETAMFTISLDPYTLPPTANSAQEPDEFKQPVIDAHVRNTSSGLNGLNRWFDKSLTVSVESNGRAGMNGEHSPCDALIPSIIVDYVVAEPIDITAFSEAPQKLGGLEYVGPGEGQGWKHLDWEVDSIIEREIKQAEGRAKAIVEDSDAGQLWYSEYAADWMKKTGRVSPDAYIQLALQLAWYKQHGSFTATYETASTRLFKHGRTDVIRTYSTDTRDFVKTMVDSGASVDAKLATLQRAINSHNTYTRDASTGKGCDRHLFGLKQMLQPGESSPLFEDELFAKSAEWKLSTSGLSAGDRFLGTGFGTVWPDGYGINYLAGPKIIKFGIESKHSCPTTSTADFKAKIVESLREMKAIFKDLETIDTTPKPKL
;
A
#
# COMPACT_ATOMS: atom_id res chain seq x y z
N MET A 1 34.39 -18.00 57.04
CA MET A 1 35.61 -18.42 57.76
C MET A 1 36.80 -17.76 57.09
N THR A 2 37.73 -17.18 57.86
CA THR A 2 39.15 -16.81 57.52
C THR A 2 39.44 -16.17 56.15
N ALA A 3 39.81 -14.88 56.03
CA ALA A 3 41.05 -14.20 56.50
C ALA A 3 42.31 -14.64 55.71
N VAL A 4 43.31 -13.79 55.35
CA VAL A 4 43.53 -12.33 55.55
C VAL A 4 44.62 -11.84 54.54
N GLU A 5 44.73 -10.53 54.30
CA GLU A 5 45.76 -9.85 53.46
C GLU A 5 47.14 -9.77 54.18
N PRO A 6 48.28 -9.40 53.54
CA PRO A 6 48.63 -7.96 53.53
C PRO A 6 49.54 -7.45 52.37
N GLN A 7 49.62 -6.12 52.26
CA GLN A 7 50.58 -5.35 51.44
C GLN A 7 51.73 -4.73 52.27
N THR A 8 52.87 -4.42 51.63
CA THR A 8 53.80 -3.27 51.85
C THR A 8 54.91 -3.35 50.76
N GLU A 9 55.65 -2.31 50.32
CA GLU A 9 55.80 -0.89 50.69
C GLU A 9 56.31 -0.03 49.49
N ARG A 10 56.61 1.28 49.66
CA ARG A 10 56.91 2.27 48.58
C ARG A 10 58.26 3.02 48.74
N ARG A 11 58.65 3.72 47.65
CA ARG A 11 59.37 5.04 47.58
C ARG A 11 60.91 5.07 47.74
N PRO A 12 61.62 6.20 47.48
CA PRO A 12 61.26 7.49 46.77
C PRO A 12 62.31 7.93 45.69
N GLU A 13 62.17 8.99 44.86
CA GLU A 13 62.52 10.44 45.02
C GLU A 13 62.71 11.08 43.60
N PRO A 14 62.98 12.40 43.39
CA PRO A 14 62.35 13.62 43.90
C PRO A 14 62.05 14.66 42.77
N GLN A 15 61.83 15.95 43.11
CA GLN A 15 61.27 17.01 42.24
C GLN A 15 62.11 18.33 42.21
N TYR A 16 62.05 19.03 41.07
CA TYR A 16 62.18 20.50 40.82
C TYR A 16 63.37 21.36 41.30
N THR A 17 63.82 22.29 40.45
CA THR A 17 63.86 23.76 40.73
C THR A 17 64.16 24.63 39.49
N GLN A 18 63.71 25.90 39.48
CA GLN A 18 64.00 26.98 38.51
C GLN A 18 64.78 28.14 39.16
N PRO A 19 65.43 29.02 38.38
CA PRO A 19 65.15 30.49 38.39
C PRO A 19 65.29 31.16 36.98
N GLU A 20 64.84 32.39 36.62
CA GLU A 20 63.93 33.43 37.19
C GLU A 20 63.40 34.39 36.05
N ARG A 21 63.08 35.66 36.33
CA ARG A 21 62.62 36.75 35.41
C ARG A 21 63.74 37.80 35.17
N ALA A 22 63.66 38.88 34.34
CA ALA A 22 62.62 39.67 33.65
C ALA A 22 63.28 40.55 32.52
N PRO A 23 62.65 41.56 31.86
CA PRO A 23 61.39 41.62 31.09
C PRO A 23 61.49 42.35 29.70
N ASN A 24 60.32 42.53 29.04
CA ASN A 24 59.91 43.62 28.09
C ASN A 24 60.08 43.53 26.55
N THR A 25 58.94 43.15 25.92
CA THR A 25 58.27 43.76 24.73
C THR A 25 58.88 43.62 23.31
N PRO A 26 58.05 43.69 22.23
CA PRO A 26 58.23 42.84 21.05
C PRO A 26 58.39 43.62 19.72
N VAL A 27 58.66 42.90 18.60
CA VAL A 27 58.04 43.09 17.26
C VAL A 27 58.46 41.94 16.30
N GLN A 28 57.44 41.21 15.82
CA GLN A 28 57.25 40.51 14.52
C GLN A 28 58.36 39.73 13.76
N VAL A 29 57.92 38.55 13.25
CA VAL A 29 58.26 37.90 11.95
C VAL A 29 59.69 37.29 11.87
N THR A 30 59.90 35.96 11.75
CA THR A 30 59.20 34.88 11.01
C THR A 30 59.31 33.52 11.75
N PRO A 31 58.35 32.57 11.62
CA PRO A 31 58.54 31.18 12.05
C PRO A 31 59.01 30.26 10.92
N SER A 32 60.05 29.47 11.20
CA SER A 32 60.51 28.31 10.43
C SER A 32 59.52 27.13 10.49
N GLU A 33 59.66 26.19 9.55
CA GLU A 33 58.85 24.97 9.42
C GLU A 33 58.78 24.12 10.72
N PRO A 34 57.59 23.59 11.10
CA PRO A 34 57.47 22.55 12.12
C PRO A 34 57.77 21.16 11.54
N ALA A 35 58.49 20.33 12.31
CA ALA A 35 58.83 18.96 11.93
C ALA A 35 57.59 18.04 11.81
N SER A 36 57.62 17.11 10.84
CA SER A 36 56.50 16.22 10.55
C SER A 36 56.31 15.10 11.60
N PRO A 37 55.07 14.61 11.85
CA PRO A 37 54.80 13.55 12.82
C PRO A 37 55.37 12.17 12.42
N PRO A 38 55.59 11.25 13.39
CA PRO A 38 56.15 9.92 13.12
C PRO A 38 55.25 9.06 12.22
N GLN A 39 55.91 8.12 11.52
CA GLN A 39 55.37 7.41 10.35
C GLN A 39 54.10 6.58 10.64
N GLN A 40 53.91 6.11 11.87
CA GLN A 40 52.70 5.39 12.30
C GLN A 40 51.45 6.27 12.37
N GLN A 41 51.57 7.56 12.75
CA GLN A 41 50.43 8.49 12.68
C GLN A 41 50.04 8.82 11.24
N ARG A 42 51.02 8.92 10.34
CA ARG A 42 50.75 9.07 8.90
C ARG A 42 50.10 7.82 8.29
N GLN A 43 50.48 6.62 8.72
CA GLN A 43 49.81 5.38 8.29
C GLN A 43 48.40 5.24 8.87
N ALA A 44 48.17 5.64 10.12
CA ALA A 44 46.81 5.69 10.70
C ALA A 44 45.93 6.71 9.97
N GLN A 45 46.42 7.93 9.71
CA GLN A 45 45.70 8.96 8.96
C GLN A 45 45.47 8.57 7.49
N HIS A 46 46.43 7.90 6.83
CA HIS A 46 46.20 7.34 5.49
C HIS A 46 45.21 6.17 5.49
N ALA A 47 45.20 5.32 6.52
CA ALA A 47 44.21 4.24 6.64
C ALA A 47 42.81 4.76 6.96
N GLU A 48 42.70 5.85 7.73
CA GLU A 48 41.43 6.50 8.06
C GLU A 48 40.91 7.39 6.91
N ALA A 49 41.80 8.00 6.12
CA ALA A 49 41.46 8.62 4.84
C ALA A 49 41.06 7.58 3.77
N ALA A 50 41.77 6.45 3.69
CA ALA A 50 41.43 5.35 2.78
C ALA A 50 40.06 4.73 3.12
N ARG A 51 39.76 4.54 4.42
CA ARG A 51 38.44 4.12 4.90
C ARG A 51 37.33 5.15 4.67
N ARG A 52 37.67 6.44 4.50
CA ARG A 52 36.71 7.46 4.04
C ARG A 52 36.48 7.40 2.53
N SER A 53 37.50 7.11 1.72
CA SER A 53 37.37 7.00 0.26
C SER A 53 36.60 5.78 -0.24
N GLU A 54 36.36 4.77 0.61
CA GLU A 54 35.49 3.62 0.27
C GLU A 54 33.99 3.95 0.31
N VAL A 55 33.58 5.12 0.82
CA VAL A 55 32.17 5.47 1.07
C VAL A 55 31.51 6.29 -0.06
N ASP A 56 32.28 7.10 -0.79
CA ASP A 56 31.79 8.04 -1.82
C ASP A 56 32.14 7.59 -3.25
N VAL A 57 31.65 6.41 -3.65
CA VAL A 57 31.86 5.83 -4.99
C VAL A 57 30.51 5.54 -5.68
N TRP A 58 30.28 6.17 -6.83
CA TRP A 58 29.04 6.02 -7.63
C TRP A 58 29.23 5.10 -8.83
N GLN A 59 28.24 4.25 -9.08
CA GLN A 59 28.26 3.33 -10.23
C GLN A 59 27.88 4.07 -11.52
N LEU A 60 28.44 3.61 -12.64
CA LEU A 60 28.16 4.15 -13.96
C LEU A 60 27.20 3.25 -14.74
N LYS A 61 26.23 3.86 -15.39
CA LYS A 61 25.26 3.21 -16.27
C LYS A 61 25.50 3.63 -17.72
N GLU A 62 25.40 2.67 -18.64
CA GLU A 62 25.54 2.95 -20.07
C GLU A 62 24.20 3.41 -20.67
N LEU A 63 24.24 4.51 -21.42
CA LEU A 63 23.07 5.14 -22.05
C LEU A 63 23.36 5.42 -23.54
N GLN A 64 22.42 5.05 -24.42
CA GLN A 64 22.46 5.50 -25.82
C GLN A 64 21.99 6.96 -25.87
N TRP A 65 22.85 7.87 -26.28
CA TRP A 65 22.51 9.28 -26.42
C TRP A 65 23.33 9.99 -27.51
N PRO A 66 22.72 10.77 -28.43
CA PRO A 66 21.27 10.99 -28.59
C PRO A 66 20.50 9.71 -28.95
N PRO A 67 19.19 9.63 -28.66
CA PRO A 67 18.39 8.42 -28.90
C PRO A 67 18.28 8.06 -30.39
N ASP A 68 18.41 9.07 -31.27
CA ASP A 68 18.23 8.95 -32.73
C ASP A 68 19.52 8.55 -33.48
N ASP A 69 20.68 8.42 -32.81
CA ASP A 69 21.98 8.21 -33.46
C ASP A 69 22.67 6.92 -32.97
N GLU A 70 22.44 5.81 -33.68
CA GLU A 70 23.07 4.51 -33.43
C GLU A 70 24.56 4.45 -33.81
N THR A 71 25.11 5.48 -34.46
CA THR A 71 26.52 5.48 -34.88
C THR A 71 27.47 5.99 -33.79
N ARG A 72 26.93 6.60 -32.74
CA ARG A 72 27.68 7.07 -31.57
C ARG A 72 27.86 5.98 -30.52
N PRO A 73 29.03 5.93 -29.85
CA PRO A 73 29.24 5.03 -28.72
C PRO A 73 28.32 5.39 -27.55
N MET A 74 27.95 4.38 -26.75
CA MET A 74 27.23 4.56 -25.49
C MET A 74 27.98 5.54 -24.58
N ILE A 75 27.27 6.49 -23.99
CA ILE A 75 27.81 7.36 -22.95
C ILE A 75 27.61 6.74 -21.57
N LYS A 76 28.34 7.22 -20.57
CA LYS A 76 28.21 6.78 -19.17
C LYS A 76 27.60 7.88 -18.32
N ILE A 77 26.41 7.60 -17.79
CA ILE A 77 25.73 8.42 -16.79
C ILE A 77 26.06 7.90 -15.39
N ILE A 78 26.05 8.80 -14.42
CA ILE A 78 26.41 8.56 -13.02
C ILE A 78 25.13 8.23 -12.24
N THR A 79 25.16 7.15 -11.46
CA THR A 79 24.02 6.73 -10.65
C THR A 79 24.21 7.07 -9.17
N GLN A 80 23.16 7.65 -8.57
CA GLN A 80 23.10 8.14 -7.21
C GLN A 80 22.71 7.01 -6.25
N ASN A 81 23.52 6.80 -5.21
CA ASN A 81 23.19 5.94 -4.07
C ASN A 81 22.32 6.68 -3.05
N GLU A 82 21.81 6.00 -2.02
CA GLU A 82 20.87 6.59 -1.02
C GLU A 82 21.38 7.87 -0.33
N ASN A 83 22.70 8.11 -0.30
CA ASN A 83 23.34 9.30 0.28
C ASN A 83 23.99 10.24 -0.76
N GLY A 84 23.78 10.02 -2.05
CA GLY A 84 24.60 10.63 -3.10
C GLY A 84 24.34 12.13 -3.34
N PRO A 85 25.36 12.89 -3.79
CA PRO A 85 25.27 14.32 -4.01
C PRO A 85 24.55 14.65 -5.33
N CYS A 86 23.22 14.65 -5.32
CA CYS A 86 22.38 15.00 -6.49
C CYS A 86 22.84 16.28 -7.21
N GLY A 87 23.29 17.29 -6.45
CA GLY A 87 23.84 18.53 -6.98
C GLY A 87 25.08 18.35 -7.86
N LEU A 88 26.06 17.56 -7.42
CA LEU A 88 27.26 17.28 -8.19
C LEU A 88 26.95 16.41 -9.41
N ILE A 89 26.08 15.40 -9.23
CA ILE A 89 25.66 14.49 -10.29
C ILE A 89 24.96 15.28 -11.40
N ALA A 90 23.94 16.08 -11.08
CA ALA A 90 23.23 16.91 -12.07
C ALA A 90 24.15 17.92 -12.79
N LEU A 91 25.16 18.47 -12.11
CA LEU A 91 26.18 19.32 -12.72
C LEU A 91 27.08 18.56 -13.72
N CYS A 92 27.32 17.26 -13.52
CA CYS A 92 28.12 16.43 -14.42
C CYS A 92 27.29 15.80 -15.56
N GLU A 93 26.03 15.44 -15.29
CA GLU A 93 25.15 14.78 -16.26
C GLU A 93 24.83 15.64 -17.48
N LEU A 94 24.45 16.91 -17.29
CA LEU A 94 24.08 17.77 -18.42
C LEU A 94 25.24 18.02 -19.41
N PRO A 95 26.47 18.37 -18.96
CA PRO A 95 27.63 18.43 -19.85
C PRO A 95 27.97 17.07 -20.49
N THR A 96 27.78 15.95 -19.79
CA THR A 96 28.04 14.60 -20.34
C THR A 96 27.04 14.26 -21.46
N LEU A 97 25.74 14.53 -21.26
CA LEU A 97 24.70 14.38 -22.29
C LEU A 97 24.88 15.34 -23.49
N ARG A 98 25.57 16.46 -23.32
CA ARG A 98 25.93 17.38 -24.41
C ARG A 98 27.21 16.96 -25.14
N GLY A 99 28.01 16.08 -24.55
CA GLY A 99 29.34 15.69 -25.05
C GLY A 99 30.46 16.66 -24.68
N ASP A 100 30.22 17.58 -23.74
CA ASP A 100 31.20 18.54 -23.23
C ASP A 100 32.15 17.91 -22.18
N ILE A 101 31.72 16.84 -21.52
CA ILE A 101 32.48 16.05 -20.54
C ILE A 101 32.46 14.58 -20.99
N THR A 102 33.52 13.82 -20.69
CA THR A 102 33.57 12.37 -20.95
C THR A 102 34.31 11.66 -19.83
N ILE A 103 33.70 10.62 -19.28
CA ILE A 103 34.30 9.78 -18.24
C ILE A 103 35.35 8.85 -18.88
N GLN A 104 36.56 8.83 -18.31
CA GLN A 104 37.74 8.14 -18.84
C GLN A 104 38.43 7.30 -17.76
N PRO A 105 38.95 6.10 -18.07
CA PRO A 105 38.90 5.42 -19.37
C PRO A 105 37.50 4.81 -19.64
N PRO A 106 37.17 4.44 -20.89
CA PRO A 106 35.83 3.95 -21.26
C PRO A 106 35.38 2.71 -20.49
N GLU A 107 36.30 1.86 -20.04
CA GLU A 107 36.03 0.62 -19.30
C GLU A 107 35.69 0.87 -17.81
N ARG A 108 35.81 2.12 -17.33
CA ARG A 108 35.51 2.48 -15.95
C ARG A 108 34.06 2.13 -15.57
N LYS A 109 33.88 1.54 -14.39
CA LYS A 109 32.57 1.13 -13.84
C LYS A 109 32.04 2.06 -12.74
N SER A 110 32.91 2.84 -12.09
CA SER A 110 32.53 3.74 -11.00
C SER A 110 33.42 4.98 -10.91
N VAL A 111 32.96 6.01 -10.19
CA VAL A 111 33.62 7.34 -10.03
C VAL A 111 33.58 7.81 -8.57
N SER A 112 34.59 8.56 -8.13
CA SER A 112 34.63 9.21 -6.80
C SER A 112 34.32 10.70 -6.88
N TYR A 113 34.11 11.33 -5.71
CA TYR A 113 33.91 12.77 -5.57
C TYR A 113 35.02 13.61 -6.22
N GLU A 114 36.29 13.30 -5.95
CA GLU A 114 37.44 14.05 -6.45
C GLU A 114 37.52 14.02 -7.97
N TYR A 115 37.14 12.90 -8.59
CA TYR A 115 37.12 12.76 -10.04
C TYR A 115 36.04 13.61 -10.69
N LEU A 116 34.81 13.59 -10.14
CA LEU A 116 33.70 14.40 -10.65
C LEU A 116 33.92 15.91 -10.40
N ALA A 117 34.42 16.27 -9.21
CA ALA A 117 34.79 17.64 -8.87
C ALA A 117 35.91 18.18 -9.78
N GLY A 118 36.88 17.33 -10.16
CA GLY A 118 37.90 17.67 -11.16
C GLY A 118 37.31 17.94 -12.54
N LEU A 119 36.48 17.02 -13.05
CA LEU A 119 35.83 17.17 -14.37
C LEU A 119 35.00 18.45 -14.48
N ILE A 120 34.20 18.79 -13.46
CA ILE A 120 33.38 20.00 -13.50
C ILE A 120 34.21 21.28 -13.31
N ALA A 121 35.29 21.24 -12.52
CA ALA A 121 36.22 22.37 -12.40
C ALA A 121 36.95 22.65 -13.73
N ASP A 122 37.43 21.62 -14.42
CA ASP A 122 38.04 21.75 -15.75
C ASP A 122 37.04 22.30 -16.77
N HIS A 123 35.78 21.84 -16.73
CA HIS A 123 34.71 22.36 -17.60
C HIS A 123 34.38 23.84 -17.32
N ILE A 124 34.34 24.26 -16.05
CA ILE A 124 34.15 25.67 -15.65
C ILE A 124 35.32 26.53 -16.15
N LEU A 125 36.56 26.06 -16.00
CA LEU A 125 37.76 26.78 -16.49
C LEU A 125 37.81 26.89 -18.02
N ALA A 126 37.22 25.94 -18.74
CA ALA A 126 37.05 25.98 -20.19
C ALA A 126 35.83 26.82 -20.65
N SER A 127 35.02 27.35 -19.73
CA SER A 127 33.78 28.07 -20.06
C SER A 127 34.07 29.49 -20.59
N PRO A 128 33.64 29.87 -21.81
CA PRO A 128 33.78 31.23 -22.33
C PRO A 128 32.80 32.23 -21.68
N LEU A 129 32.01 31.80 -20.69
CA LEU A 129 31.24 32.69 -19.81
C LEU A 129 32.08 33.19 -18.62
N LEU A 130 33.30 32.68 -18.45
CA LEU A 130 34.22 33.06 -17.38
C LEU A 130 34.83 34.44 -17.68
N ASP A 131 34.38 35.48 -16.97
CA ASP A 131 35.08 36.77 -16.92
C ASP A 131 36.27 36.67 -15.95
N PRO A 132 37.53 36.76 -16.41
CA PRO A 132 38.71 36.67 -15.54
C PRO A 132 38.87 37.87 -14.58
N THR A 133 38.00 38.88 -14.66
CA THR A 133 37.92 40.00 -13.72
C THR A 133 36.81 39.87 -12.68
N SER A 134 35.93 38.86 -12.80
CA SER A 134 34.86 38.59 -11.83
C SER A 134 35.31 37.62 -10.73
N ASP A 135 34.75 37.80 -9.52
CA ASP A 135 34.91 36.90 -8.38
C ASP A 135 34.06 35.61 -8.51
N ASP A 136 33.30 35.46 -9.60
CA ASP A 136 32.37 34.33 -9.78
C ASP A 136 33.07 32.96 -9.87
N LEU A 137 34.32 32.91 -10.36
CA LEU A 137 35.14 31.70 -10.30
C LEU A 137 35.43 31.29 -8.85
N THR A 138 35.81 32.25 -8.00
CA THR A 138 36.03 32.02 -6.57
C THR A 138 34.77 31.46 -5.94
N LYS A 139 33.61 32.09 -6.18
CA LYS A 139 32.30 31.68 -5.65
C LYS A 139 31.86 30.29 -6.10
N ALA A 140 32.10 29.92 -7.36
CA ALA A 140 31.79 28.59 -7.85
C ALA A 140 32.70 27.52 -7.22
N LEU A 141 34.01 27.77 -7.13
CA LEU A 141 34.97 26.83 -6.54
C LEU A 141 34.79 26.70 -5.01
N THR A 142 34.38 27.74 -4.29
CA THR A 142 34.03 27.64 -2.86
C THR A 142 32.67 26.96 -2.63
N THR A 143 31.75 27.05 -3.60
CA THR A 143 30.46 26.33 -3.54
C THR A 143 30.63 24.84 -3.83
N LEU A 144 31.55 24.44 -4.71
CA LEU A 144 31.72 23.05 -5.16
C LEU A 144 31.86 22.02 -4.01
N PRO A 145 32.68 22.21 -2.95
CA PRO A 145 32.73 21.31 -1.79
C PRO A 145 31.39 21.06 -1.09
N HIS A 146 30.47 22.03 -1.13
CA HIS A 146 29.17 21.91 -0.47
C HIS A 146 28.21 20.98 -1.24
N THR A 147 28.47 20.73 -2.52
CA THR A 147 27.67 19.77 -3.32
C THR A 147 27.65 18.36 -2.71
N GLN A 148 28.69 17.96 -1.97
CA GLN A 148 28.80 16.66 -1.30
C GLN A 148 27.71 16.41 -0.24
N ARG A 149 27.13 17.46 0.36
CA ARG A 149 26.13 17.35 1.44
C ARG A 149 24.74 17.89 1.08
N GLY A 150 24.54 18.24 -0.19
CA GLY A 150 23.35 18.95 -0.67
C GLY A 150 23.56 20.46 -0.75
N MET A 151 22.86 21.10 -1.69
CA MET A 151 22.92 22.55 -1.89
C MET A 151 21.64 23.22 -1.38
N ASP A 152 21.81 24.36 -0.75
CA ASP A 152 20.73 25.21 -0.26
C ASP A 152 20.16 26.04 -1.43
N LEU A 153 19.02 25.60 -1.98
CA LEU A 153 18.33 26.24 -3.10
C LEU A 153 16.97 26.76 -2.64
N ASN A 154 16.81 28.08 -2.66
CA ASN A 154 15.57 28.76 -2.27
C ASN A 154 14.81 29.25 -3.53
N PRO A 155 13.79 28.53 -4.03
CA PRO A 155 13.07 28.87 -5.27
C PRO A 155 12.10 30.06 -5.10
N VAL A 156 11.86 30.81 -6.18
CA VAL A 156 10.94 31.96 -6.22
C VAL A 156 9.61 31.57 -6.85
N PHE A 157 8.51 31.68 -6.11
CA PHE A 157 7.19 31.14 -6.51
C PHE A 157 6.57 31.75 -7.77
N THR A 158 7.12 32.84 -8.31
CA THR A 158 6.59 33.54 -9.50
C THR A 158 7.48 33.44 -10.74
N ASN A 159 8.65 32.77 -10.68
CA ASN A 159 9.56 32.68 -11.84
C ASN A 159 10.36 31.36 -11.87
N LEU A 160 10.11 30.55 -12.91
CA LEU A 160 10.64 29.19 -13.11
C LEU A 160 12.17 29.02 -13.07
N SER A 161 12.96 30.09 -13.21
CA SER A 161 14.44 30.05 -13.20
C SER A 161 15.06 30.94 -12.12
N ALA A 162 14.26 31.52 -11.23
CA ALA A 162 14.75 32.42 -10.19
C ALA A 162 14.90 31.68 -8.85
N PHE A 163 16.10 31.80 -8.27
CA PHE A 163 16.42 31.30 -6.93
C PHE A 163 16.98 32.45 -6.11
N SER A 164 16.42 32.69 -4.93
CA SER A 164 16.90 33.69 -3.98
C SER A 164 18.20 33.22 -3.33
N ILE A 165 19.07 34.17 -2.97
CA ILE A 165 20.22 33.89 -2.09
C ILE A 165 19.70 33.99 -0.65
N SER A 166 19.66 32.85 0.06
CA SER A 166 19.25 32.83 1.47
C SER A 166 20.22 33.67 2.32
N PRO A 167 19.73 34.56 3.22
CA PRO A 167 20.60 35.35 4.11
C PRO A 167 21.49 34.49 5.04
N SER A 168 21.11 33.23 5.26
CA SER A 168 21.86 32.24 6.05
C SER A 168 22.84 31.38 5.24
N SER A 169 22.82 31.45 3.91
CA SER A 169 23.65 30.58 3.06
C SER A 169 24.99 31.23 2.71
N THR A 170 26.08 30.50 2.93
CA THR A 170 27.42 30.85 2.47
C THR A 170 27.73 30.34 1.06
N THR A 171 26.72 29.85 0.33
CA THR A 171 26.89 29.19 -0.98
C THR A 171 26.25 30.00 -2.11
N HIS A 172 26.90 30.01 -3.27
CA HIS A 172 26.43 30.72 -4.47
C HIS A 172 26.04 29.73 -5.56
N ALA A 173 25.11 28.81 -5.23
CA ALA A 173 24.69 27.73 -6.13
C ALA A 173 24.28 28.22 -7.54
N PRO A 174 23.47 29.30 -7.72
CA PRO A 174 23.13 29.80 -9.06
C PRO A 174 24.35 30.20 -9.91
N THR A 175 25.41 30.73 -9.29
CA THR A 175 26.68 31.07 -9.97
C THR A 175 27.40 29.81 -10.46
N LEU A 176 27.44 28.76 -9.64
CA LEU A 176 28.02 27.46 -10.01
C LEU A 176 27.27 26.82 -11.19
N PHE A 177 25.93 26.83 -11.17
CA PHE A 177 25.11 26.34 -12.29
C PHE A 177 25.35 27.13 -13.58
N ASN A 178 25.36 28.47 -13.51
CA ASN A 178 25.56 29.33 -14.67
C ASN A 178 26.94 29.16 -15.31
N LEU A 179 28.03 29.15 -14.51
CA LEU A 179 29.39 28.93 -15.03
C LEU A 179 29.58 27.51 -15.62
N SER A 180 28.92 26.51 -15.03
CA SER A 180 28.83 25.14 -15.54
C SER A 180 27.89 24.99 -16.75
N ARG A 181 27.29 26.09 -17.25
CA ARG A 181 26.36 26.13 -18.39
C ARG A 181 25.08 25.29 -18.17
N VAL A 182 24.72 24.99 -16.93
CA VAL A 182 23.53 24.22 -16.58
C VAL A 182 22.39 25.18 -16.25
N ARG A 183 21.33 25.19 -17.07
CA ARG A 183 20.11 25.96 -16.83
C ARG A 183 19.32 25.30 -15.71
N LEU A 184 19.26 25.94 -14.54
CA LEU A 184 18.49 25.48 -13.38
C LEU A 184 17.05 26.00 -13.44
N VAL A 185 16.07 25.14 -13.22
CA VAL A 185 14.64 25.47 -13.23
C VAL A 185 13.88 24.75 -12.10
N HIS A 186 12.70 25.26 -11.73
CA HIS A 186 11.76 24.57 -10.84
C HIS A 186 10.30 24.75 -11.31
N GLY A 187 9.41 23.87 -10.86
CA GLY A 187 7.98 23.92 -11.17
C GLY A 187 7.09 24.35 -9.98
N TRP A 188 7.68 24.84 -8.89
CA TRP A 188 6.92 25.30 -7.72
C TRP A 188 6.37 26.72 -7.91
N LEU A 189 5.45 26.88 -8.87
CA LEU A 189 4.91 28.20 -9.24
C LEU A 189 3.48 28.40 -8.78
N VAL A 190 3.16 29.58 -8.24
CA VAL A 190 1.78 29.99 -7.99
C VAL A 190 1.11 30.39 -9.30
N ASP A 191 -0.16 30.00 -9.47
CA ASP A 191 -1.01 30.43 -10.59
C ASP A 191 -1.41 31.91 -10.41
N PRO A 192 -1.17 32.80 -11.39
CA PRO A 192 -1.62 34.19 -11.37
C PRO A 192 -3.12 34.42 -11.14
N GLN A 193 -3.96 33.41 -11.36
CA GLN A 193 -5.40 33.44 -11.11
C GLN A 193 -5.78 32.95 -9.70
N SER A 194 -4.83 32.43 -8.92
CA SER A 194 -5.06 31.93 -7.56
C SER A 194 -5.20 33.07 -6.53
N PRO A 195 -6.12 32.97 -5.56
CA PRO A 195 -6.19 33.89 -4.42
C PRO A 195 -4.87 34.04 -3.65
N SER A 196 -4.03 32.98 -3.62
CA SER A 196 -2.74 33.02 -2.92
C SER A 196 -1.65 33.79 -3.68
N TYR A 197 -1.85 34.17 -4.96
CA TYR A 197 -0.81 34.83 -5.77
C TYR A 197 -0.27 36.10 -5.12
N ALA A 198 -1.15 36.99 -4.64
CA ALA A 198 -0.74 38.27 -4.06
C ALA A 198 0.11 38.10 -2.78
N ALA A 199 -0.16 37.06 -1.98
CA ALA A 199 0.62 36.75 -0.78
C ALA A 199 1.99 36.13 -1.16
N LEU A 200 2.01 35.20 -2.12
CA LEU A 200 3.23 34.52 -2.57
C LEU A 200 4.15 35.41 -3.41
N ASP A 201 3.63 36.37 -4.18
CA ASP A 201 4.44 37.38 -4.89
C ASP A 201 5.05 38.42 -3.92
N LYS A 202 4.34 38.77 -2.84
CA LYS A 202 4.85 39.64 -1.77
C LYS A 202 5.98 38.96 -0.99
N VAL A 203 5.83 37.68 -0.69
CA VAL A 203 6.79 36.84 0.04
C VAL A 203 7.97 36.41 -0.86
N ARG A 204 7.72 36.21 -2.15
CA ARG A 204 8.64 35.80 -3.22
C ARG A 204 9.16 34.37 -3.11
N ASP A 205 9.80 34.01 -2.01
CA ASP A 205 10.59 32.78 -1.91
C ASP A 205 10.28 31.95 -0.66
N TYR A 206 10.79 30.71 -0.63
CA TYR A 206 10.44 29.71 0.38
C TYR A 206 10.93 30.08 1.78
N ASP A 207 12.15 30.62 1.93
CA ASP A 207 12.64 31.05 3.24
C ASP A 207 11.78 32.18 3.80
N ALA A 208 11.42 33.15 2.97
CA ALA A 208 10.51 34.23 3.36
C ALA A 208 9.12 33.70 3.75
N ALA A 209 8.61 32.66 3.07
CA ALA A 209 7.34 32.02 3.38
C ALA A 209 7.35 31.33 4.74
N VAL A 210 8.39 30.54 5.02
CA VAL A 210 8.57 29.87 6.32
C VAL A 210 8.73 30.91 7.43
N ASN A 211 9.52 31.96 7.21
CA ASN A 211 9.71 33.03 8.19
C ASN A 211 8.41 33.80 8.49
N LEU A 212 7.54 34.02 7.50
CA LEU A 212 6.22 34.64 7.69
C LEU A 212 5.32 33.74 8.56
N ILE A 213 5.27 32.45 8.28
CA ILE A 213 4.48 31.47 9.06
C ILE A 213 4.97 31.41 10.51
N VAL A 214 6.29 31.26 10.72
CA VAL A 214 6.90 31.21 12.06
C VAL A 214 6.66 32.50 12.86
N SER A 215 6.70 33.65 12.19
CA SER A 215 6.39 34.95 12.82
C SER A 215 4.92 35.04 13.22
N CYS A 216 4.00 34.53 12.40
CA CYS A 216 2.57 34.45 12.70
C CYS A 216 2.28 33.51 13.88
N ASP A 217 2.86 32.31 13.89
CA ASP A 217 2.66 31.33 14.98
C ASP A 217 3.20 31.84 16.33
N SER A 218 4.31 32.60 16.30
CA SER A 218 4.86 33.29 17.46
C SER A 218 3.91 34.36 18.02
N LEU A 219 3.19 35.08 17.14
CA LEU A 219 2.21 36.09 17.53
C LEU A 219 0.88 35.49 18.02
N MET A 220 0.51 34.29 17.56
CA MET A 220 -0.69 33.58 18.04
C MET A 220 -0.44 32.68 19.26
N GLY A 221 0.77 32.73 19.85
CA GLY A 221 1.09 32.02 21.10
C GLY A 221 0.92 30.50 21.01
N GLY A 222 1.14 29.90 19.83
CA GLY A 222 1.00 28.46 19.61
C GLY A 222 -0.44 27.92 19.63
N ARG A 223 -1.47 28.77 19.60
CA ARG A 223 -2.87 28.36 19.45
C ARG A 223 -3.40 28.66 18.06
N MET A 224 -3.38 27.66 17.20
CA MET A 224 -4.02 27.68 15.89
C MET A 224 -5.45 27.13 15.96
N VAL A 225 -6.41 27.83 15.35
CA VAL A 225 -7.79 27.37 15.16
C VAL A 225 -7.92 26.81 13.73
N GLU A 226 -8.55 25.64 13.59
CA GLU A 226 -8.81 25.00 12.29
C GLU A 226 -9.79 25.85 11.44
N SER A 227 -9.35 26.28 10.25
CA SER A 227 -10.14 26.83 9.11
C SER A 227 -11.23 27.89 9.37
N VAL A 228 -11.06 29.08 8.78
CA VAL A 228 -12.14 30.10 8.68
C VAL A 228 -13.17 29.66 7.63
N GLY A 229 -14.24 28.97 8.08
CA GLY A 229 -15.20 28.36 7.15
C GLY A 229 -16.57 28.00 7.75
N GLY A 230 -17.11 28.77 8.69
CA GLY A 230 -18.41 28.45 9.28
C GLY A 230 -18.92 29.42 10.34
N ALA A 231 -19.35 30.62 9.95
CA ALA A 231 -19.97 31.59 10.86
C ALA A 231 -21.29 32.14 10.30
N ALA A 232 -22.41 31.53 10.67
CA ALA A 232 -23.74 32.12 10.58
C ALA A 232 -24.67 31.61 11.70
N ALA A 233 -25.09 32.53 12.57
CA ALA A 233 -26.17 32.43 13.56
C ALA A 233 -26.05 31.41 14.74
N GLY A 234 -25.86 31.93 15.96
CA GLY A 234 -26.10 31.15 17.19
C GLY A 234 -25.43 31.72 18.45
N THR A 235 -26.08 32.67 19.11
CA THR A 235 -25.86 33.17 20.49
C THR A 235 -25.15 32.18 21.46
N GLY A 236 -24.20 32.55 22.32
CA GLY A 236 -23.78 33.87 22.76
C GLY A 236 -23.77 33.95 24.29
N GLU A 237 -22.61 33.70 24.92
CA GLU A 237 -22.34 34.08 26.32
C GLU A 237 -20.84 34.34 26.53
N SER A 238 -20.50 35.24 27.44
CA SER A 238 -19.24 36.01 27.39
C SER A 238 -18.18 35.56 28.38
N ALA A 239 -16.97 35.31 27.89
CA ALA A 239 -15.74 35.35 28.68
C ALA A 239 -14.99 36.66 28.38
N LYS A 240 -14.83 37.52 29.39
CA LYS A 240 -14.04 38.75 29.29
C LYS A 240 -12.55 38.43 29.41
N THR A 241 -11.75 39.00 28.51
CA THR A 241 -10.33 39.29 28.77
C THR A 241 -10.04 40.69 28.24
N ASP A 242 -9.74 41.63 29.14
CA ASP A 242 -9.31 42.97 28.81
C ASP A 242 -7.87 42.94 28.26
N VAL A 243 -7.70 43.28 26.98
CA VAL A 243 -6.44 43.79 26.41
C VAL A 243 -6.80 44.87 25.39
N ASP A 244 -6.16 46.03 25.49
CA ASP A 244 -6.43 47.17 24.62
C ASP A 244 -6.20 46.88 23.13
N ALA A 245 -7.20 47.19 22.30
CA ALA A 245 -6.98 47.53 20.89
C ALA A 245 -6.58 49.02 20.83
N PRO A 246 -5.54 49.41 20.06
CA PRO A 246 -5.46 49.05 18.65
C PRO A 246 -4.05 48.64 18.15
N ALA A 247 -3.90 47.38 17.72
CA ALA A 247 -2.80 46.95 16.86
C ALA A 247 -3.15 45.62 16.15
N ASN A 248 -3.27 45.51 14.84
CA ASN A 248 -3.32 46.46 13.73
C ASN A 248 -4.15 45.76 12.61
N ASP A 249 -4.78 46.47 11.67
CA ASP A 249 -5.28 45.83 10.43
C ASP A 249 -4.15 45.05 9.71
N GLU A 250 -2.92 45.52 9.86
CA GLU A 250 -1.67 44.89 9.43
C GLU A 250 -1.45 43.51 10.04
N HIS A 251 -1.67 43.31 11.35
CA HIS A 251 -1.57 41.98 11.97
C HIS A 251 -2.63 41.02 11.40
N ARG A 252 -3.86 41.51 11.20
CA ARG A 252 -4.94 40.68 10.64
C ARG A 252 -4.64 40.27 9.19
N ARG A 253 -4.14 41.20 8.37
CA ARG A 253 -3.68 40.92 7.00
C ARG A 253 -2.48 39.97 6.97
N MET A 254 -1.52 40.14 7.87
CA MET A 254 -0.35 39.25 7.97
C MET A 254 -0.76 37.82 8.35
N ILE A 255 -1.76 37.66 9.22
CA ILE A 255 -2.38 36.37 9.53
C ILE A 255 -3.07 35.80 8.27
N GLU A 256 -3.93 36.58 7.61
CA GLU A 256 -4.62 36.18 6.37
C GLU A 256 -3.63 35.75 5.25
N GLU A 257 -2.53 36.49 5.07
CA GLU A 257 -1.44 36.16 4.14
C GLU A 257 -0.69 34.87 4.55
N ALA A 258 -0.38 34.70 5.84
CA ALA A 258 0.30 33.49 6.34
C ALA A 258 -0.57 32.23 6.18
N PHE A 259 -1.90 32.33 6.34
CA PHE A 259 -2.84 31.26 5.98
C PHE A 259 -2.73 30.90 4.50
N LEU A 260 -2.87 31.86 3.58
CA LEU A 260 -2.81 31.62 2.13
C LEU A 260 -1.48 31.03 1.64
N VAL A 261 -0.37 31.42 2.28
CA VAL A 261 0.97 30.89 2.00
C VAL A 261 1.12 29.46 2.52
N ARG A 262 0.70 29.18 3.76
CA ARG A 262 0.76 27.81 4.30
C ARG A 262 -0.14 26.85 3.52
N ASP A 263 -1.37 27.25 3.21
CA ASP A 263 -2.30 26.44 2.42
C ASP A 263 -1.71 26.08 1.05
N PHE A 264 -0.94 26.98 0.42
CA PHE A 264 -0.22 26.70 -0.82
C PHE A 264 0.93 25.69 -0.63
N LEU A 265 1.73 25.83 0.43
CA LEU A 265 2.82 24.89 0.72
C LEU A 265 2.29 23.49 1.06
N GLU A 266 1.24 23.40 1.87
CA GLU A 266 0.57 22.13 2.25
C GLU A 266 -0.12 21.46 1.06
N ALA A 267 -0.72 22.22 0.15
CA ALA A 267 -1.36 21.69 -1.05
C ALA A 267 -0.38 21.22 -2.14
N ASN A 268 0.87 21.68 -2.12
CA ASN A 268 1.88 21.39 -3.15
C ASN A 268 3.19 20.82 -2.53
N PRO A 269 3.12 19.70 -1.77
CA PRO A 269 4.27 19.17 -1.03
C PRO A 269 5.39 18.63 -1.92
N THR A 270 5.11 18.38 -3.21
CA THR A 270 6.10 17.86 -4.18
C THR A 270 6.95 18.95 -4.84
N GLN A 271 6.82 20.21 -4.42
CA GLN A 271 7.47 21.38 -5.03
C GLN A 271 7.18 21.53 -6.53
N LEU A 272 6.01 21.08 -6.97
CA LEU A 272 5.56 21.13 -8.36
C LEU A 272 4.05 21.42 -8.38
N THR A 273 3.62 22.39 -9.19
CA THR A 273 2.21 22.75 -9.35
C THR A 273 1.76 22.51 -10.79
N TYR A 274 0.45 22.42 -11.06
CA TYR A 274 -0.06 22.26 -12.43
C TYR A 274 0.33 23.45 -13.33
N HIS A 275 0.19 24.68 -12.82
CA HIS A 275 0.64 25.89 -13.51
C HIS A 275 2.15 25.89 -13.75
N GLY A 276 2.94 25.37 -12.80
CA GLY A 276 4.38 25.21 -12.94
C GLY A 276 4.79 24.16 -13.97
N LEU A 277 4.05 23.06 -14.07
CA LEU A 277 4.26 22.02 -15.10
C LEU A 277 3.95 22.56 -16.51
N GLU A 278 2.84 23.30 -16.68
CA GLU A 278 2.51 23.99 -17.92
C GLU A 278 3.54 25.07 -18.28
N SER A 279 4.03 25.81 -17.28
CA SER A 279 5.09 26.81 -17.45
C SER A 279 6.42 26.18 -17.89
N LEU A 280 6.83 25.05 -17.29
CA LEU A 280 8.01 24.28 -17.70
C LEU A 280 7.86 23.78 -19.14
N PHE A 281 6.71 23.19 -19.48
CA PHE A 281 6.42 22.70 -20.83
C PHE A 281 6.48 23.83 -21.87
N SER A 282 5.99 25.02 -21.54
CA SER A 282 5.95 26.19 -22.42
C SER A 282 7.29 26.91 -22.55
N ALA A 283 8.11 26.95 -21.48
CA ALA A 283 9.37 27.69 -21.42
C ALA A 283 10.60 26.89 -21.87
N MET A 284 10.46 25.58 -22.09
CA MET A 284 11.49 24.71 -22.67
C MET A 284 11.34 24.59 -24.19
N HIS A 285 12.47 24.64 -24.88
CA HIS A 285 12.54 24.41 -26.32
C HIS A 285 12.51 22.91 -26.65
N ALA A 286 12.09 22.58 -27.87
CA ALA A 286 12.15 21.23 -28.42
C ALA A 286 13.58 20.67 -28.32
N ARG A 287 13.71 19.46 -27.74
CA ARG A 287 14.99 18.75 -27.51
C ARG A 287 15.95 19.46 -26.53
N GLU A 288 15.47 20.36 -25.67
CA GLU A 288 16.28 21.02 -24.64
C GLU A 288 16.50 20.14 -23.39
N LEU A 289 17.70 20.24 -22.80
CA LEU A 289 18.09 19.65 -21.50
C LEU A 289 18.32 20.74 -20.45
N VAL A 290 17.60 20.66 -19.32
CA VAL A 290 17.71 21.56 -18.16
C VAL A 290 17.86 20.76 -16.85
N CYS A 291 18.29 21.41 -15.78
CA CYS A 291 18.32 20.82 -14.43
C CYS A 291 17.05 21.23 -13.67
N LEU A 292 16.27 20.26 -13.22
CA LEU A 292 15.01 20.46 -12.49
C LEU A 292 15.23 20.28 -10.98
N PHE A 293 14.81 21.28 -10.20
CA PHE A 293 14.66 21.18 -8.75
C PHE A 293 13.22 20.77 -8.39
N ARG A 294 13.08 19.63 -7.68
CA ARG A 294 11.80 19.04 -7.21
C ARG A 294 12.09 18.20 -5.96
N ASN A 295 11.20 18.16 -4.97
CA ASN A 295 11.38 17.38 -3.72
C ASN A 295 12.72 17.62 -2.99
N SER A 296 13.26 18.84 -3.04
CA SER A 296 14.60 19.21 -2.54
C SER A 296 15.75 18.39 -3.15
N HIS A 297 15.53 17.86 -4.35
CA HIS A 297 16.45 17.06 -5.16
C HIS A 297 16.65 17.70 -6.54
N LEU A 298 17.73 17.33 -7.22
CA LEU A 298 18.14 17.87 -8.53
C LEU A 298 18.27 16.73 -9.55
N GLY A 299 17.47 16.80 -10.61
CA GLY A 299 17.48 15.85 -11.71
C GLY A 299 17.64 16.50 -13.08
N VAL A 300 17.90 15.71 -14.12
CA VAL A 300 17.90 16.19 -15.51
C VAL A 300 16.49 16.11 -16.07
N LEU A 301 16.02 17.19 -16.69
CA LEU A 301 14.74 17.28 -17.38
C LEU A 301 14.97 17.51 -18.88
N TYR A 302 14.32 16.70 -19.71
CA TYR A 302 14.40 16.72 -21.17
C TYR A 302 13.03 16.96 -21.78
N LYS A 303 12.92 17.91 -22.73
CA LYS A 303 11.72 18.07 -23.55
C LYS A 303 11.88 17.31 -24.87
N ARG A 304 11.37 16.08 -24.90
CA ARG A 304 11.38 15.22 -26.09
C ARG A 304 10.38 15.73 -27.14
N VAL A 305 10.74 15.57 -28.40
CA VAL A 305 9.81 15.60 -29.54
C VAL A 305 9.86 14.24 -30.23
N ASP A 306 8.71 13.58 -30.39
CA ASP A 306 8.62 12.27 -31.04
C ASP A 306 8.61 12.36 -32.58
N GLU A 307 8.54 11.20 -33.24
CA GLU A 307 8.49 11.10 -34.72
C GLU A 307 7.24 11.76 -35.34
N ASN A 308 6.16 11.94 -34.55
CA ASN A 308 4.91 12.57 -34.95
C ASN A 308 4.90 14.09 -34.67
N GLY A 309 5.96 14.63 -34.06
CA GLY A 309 6.05 16.03 -33.64
C GLY A 309 5.39 16.33 -32.29
N HIS A 310 5.01 15.32 -31.50
CA HIS A 310 4.43 15.52 -30.17
C HIS A 310 5.52 15.82 -29.13
N GLU A 311 5.32 16.89 -28.36
CA GLU A 311 6.25 17.30 -27.30
C GLU A 311 5.88 16.67 -25.95
N SER A 312 6.88 16.25 -25.16
CA SER A 312 6.68 15.63 -23.83
C SER A 312 7.88 15.86 -22.90
N LEU A 313 7.64 15.93 -21.59
CA LEU A 313 8.68 16.15 -20.57
C LEU A 313 9.10 14.82 -19.92
N TRP A 314 10.41 14.65 -19.73
CA TRP A 314 11.03 13.41 -19.24
C TRP A 314 12.16 13.70 -18.25
N THR A 315 12.16 13.04 -17.10
CA THR A 315 13.25 13.06 -16.11
C THR A 315 14.22 11.90 -16.33
N LEU A 316 15.52 12.13 -16.21
CA LEU A 316 16.54 11.08 -16.30
C LEU A 316 16.55 10.25 -15.00
N VAL A 317 16.49 8.92 -15.13
CA VAL A 317 16.52 8.01 -13.98
C VAL A 317 17.96 7.73 -13.57
N THR A 318 18.39 8.34 -12.46
CA THR A 318 19.76 8.24 -11.93
C THR A 318 19.88 7.36 -10.68
N ASP A 319 18.83 6.72 -10.16
CA ASP A 319 18.94 5.85 -8.98
C ASP A 319 19.83 4.61 -9.25
N ALA A 320 20.79 4.36 -8.36
CA ALA A 320 21.75 3.24 -8.43
C ALA A 320 21.11 1.85 -8.47
N ASN A 321 19.89 1.69 -7.96
CA ASN A 321 19.10 0.45 -8.11
C ASN A 321 18.84 0.10 -9.59
N PHE A 322 18.84 1.08 -10.49
CA PHE A 322 18.69 0.88 -11.93
C PHE A 322 20.03 0.89 -12.68
N ALA A 323 21.20 0.92 -12.02
CA ALA A 323 22.49 1.03 -12.70
C ALA A 323 22.73 -0.05 -13.76
N ASN A 324 22.22 -1.27 -13.52
CA ASN A 324 22.33 -2.40 -14.44
C ASN A 324 21.08 -2.62 -15.33
N GLU A 325 20.01 -1.83 -15.15
CA GLU A 325 18.72 -2.06 -15.83
C GLU A 325 18.61 -1.22 -17.11
N GLY A 326 19.01 -1.81 -18.25
CA GLY A 326 19.02 -1.13 -19.55
C GLY A 326 17.63 -0.71 -20.08
N ALA A 327 16.54 -1.29 -19.56
CA ALA A 327 15.18 -0.96 -19.97
C ALA A 327 14.62 0.34 -19.35
N ILE A 328 15.27 0.91 -18.33
CA ILE A 328 14.77 2.09 -17.59
C ILE A 328 15.82 3.20 -17.62
N ALA A 329 15.63 4.22 -18.45
CA ALA A 329 16.52 5.38 -18.55
C ALA A 329 15.81 6.70 -18.27
N TRP A 330 14.53 6.83 -18.66
CA TRP A 330 13.75 8.04 -18.48
C TRP A 330 12.39 7.74 -17.85
N GLU A 331 11.84 8.73 -17.15
CA GLU A 331 10.53 8.74 -16.51
C GLU A 331 9.71 9.92 -17.08
N SER A 332 8.42 9.75 -17.37
CA SER A 332 7.59 10.83 -17.90
C SER A 332 7.12 11.79 -16.80
N LEU A 333 7.34 13.09 -16.97
CA LEU A 333 6.81 14.13 -16.08
C LEU A 333 5.46 14.66 -16.61
N CYS A 334 4.37 13.95 -16.30
CA CYS A 334 3.02 14.27 -16.80
C CYS A 334 2.05 14.84 -15.75
N ASP A 335 2.37 14.75 -14.47
CA ASP A 335 1.56 15.26 -13.35
C ASP A 335 2.46 15.79 -12.21
N ILE A 336 1.84 16.15 -11.09
CA ILE A 336 2.53 16.77 -9.94
C ILE A 336 2.99 15.75 -8.88
N ASP A 337 2.41 14.55 -8.85
CA ASP A 337 2.53 13.56 -7.77
C ASP A 337 3.14 12.21 -8.20
N GLY A 338 3.44 12.03 -9.48
CA GLY A 338 4.06 10.83 -10.07
C GLY A 338 3.07 9.70 -10.37
N ALA A 339 1.76 9.91 -10.20
CA ALA A 339 0.76 8.84 -10.26
C ALA A 339 0.55 8.27 -11.68
N GLY A 340 0.81 9.06 -12.72
CA GLY A 340 0.77 8.68 -14.13
C GLY A 340 2.15 8.50 -14.78
N SER A 341 3.25 8.59 -14.01
CA SER A 341 4.62 8.45 -14.54
C SER A 341 4.84 7.11 -15.22
N VAL A 342 5.43 7.14 -16.42
CA VAL A 342 5.81 5.96 -17.23
C VAL A 342 7.32 5.92 -17.38
N PHE A 343 7.92 4.74 -17.16
CA PHE A 343 9.34 4.51 -17.41
C PHE A 343 9.58 3.99 -18.83
N VAL A 344 10.69 4.43 -19.42
CA VAL A 344 11.09 4.07 -20.80
C VAL A 344 12.60 3.86 -20.89
N ASP A 345 13.03 3.12 -21.91
CA ASP A 345 14.45 2.87 -22.17
C ASP A 345 15.18 4.09 -22.77
N SER A 346 16.47 3.94 -23.05
CA SER A 346 17.30 5.00 -23.66
C SER A 346 16.79 5.52 -25.01
N ARG A 347 15.90 4.77 -25.67
CA ARG A 347 15.28 5.09 -26.96
C ARG A 347 13.80 5.50 -26.82
N PHE A 348 13.36 5.79 -25.59
CA PHE A 348 11.98 6.14 -25.25
C PHE A 348 10.94 5.09 -25.64
N ARG A 349 11.34 3.81 -25.70
CA ARG A 349 10.39 2.69 -25.84
C ARG A 349 9.81 2.37 -24.46
N PRO A 350 8.49 2.16 -24.34
CA PRO A 350 7.87 1.76 -23.07
C PRO A 350 8.60 0.60 -22.42
N ALA A 351 9.13 0.83 -21.23
CA ALA A 351 9.55 -0.27 -20.38
C ALA A 351 8.28 -1.01 -19.96
N ASN A 352 8.29 -2.36 -19.98
CA ASN A 352 7.22 -3.14 -19.36
C ASN A 352 7.40 -3.14 -17.83
N THR A 353 7.43 -1.95 -17.23
CA THR A 353 7.50 -1.73 -15.78
C THR A 353 6.15 -1.98 -15.15
N ALA A 354 5.91 -3.23 -14.77
CA ALA A 354 4.90 -3.57 -13.78
C ALA A 354 5.39 -3.13 -12.37
N GLY A 355 4.97 -1.94 -11.94
CA GLY A 355 5.10 -1.46 -10.56
C GLY A 355 5.92 -0.17 -10.39
N GLY A 356 5.50 0.70 -9.45
CA GLY A 356 6.23 1.90 -9.04
C GLY A 356 6.16 2.10 -7.52
N ASP A 357 7.30 2.39 -6.89
CA ASP A 357 7.49 2.78 -5.47
C ASP A 357 7.25 1.70 -4.38
N TYR A 358 8.27 1.16 -3.69
CA TYR A 358 9.68 1.52 -3.58
C TYR A 358 10.59 0.30 -3.79
N ALA A 359 11.78 0.56 -4.36
CA ALA A 359 12.97 -0.29 -4.37
C ALA A 359 12.84 -1.73 -4.96
N GLY A 360 13.43 -1.90 -6.15
CA GLY A 360 14.13 -3.15 -6.52
C GLY A 360 13.28 -4.37 -6.89
N HIS A 361 13.29 -4.66 -8.19
CA HIS A 361 12.90 -5.93 -8.85
C HIS A 361 11.41 -6.29 -8.92
N THR A 362 10.98 -6.67 -10.13
CA THR A 362 9.77 -7.48 -10.32
C THR A 362 10.00 -8.92 -9.84
N ALA A 363 8.96 -9.58 -9.32
CA ALA A 363 9.06 -10.96 -8.84
C ALA A 363 9.42 -11.97 -9.96
N ASP A 364 9.07 -11.64 -11.21
CA ASP A 364 9.33 -12.46 -12.40
C ASP A 364 10.81 -12.43 -12.84
N GLN A 365 11.49 -11.26 -12.72
CA GLN A 365 12.94 -11.17 -12.92
C GLN A 365 13.69 -11.93 -11.83
N ILE A 366 13.29 -11.79 -10.55
CA ILE A 366 13.90 -12.58 -9.46
C ILE A 366 13.78 -14.09 -9.73
N LEU A 367 12.64 -14.59 -10.23
CA LEU A 367 12.52 -16.03 -10.52
C LEU A 367 13.39 -16.51 -11.69
N ARG A 368 13.56 -15.70 -12.75
CA ARG A 368 14.42 -16.07 -13.88
C ARG A 368 15.91 -15.89 -13.57
N GLU A 369 16.27 -14.77 -12.94
CA GLU A 369 17.64 -14.48 -12.55
C GLU A 369 18.10 -15.42 -11.43
N GLN A 370 17.29 -15.75 -10.41
CA GLN A 370 17.69 -16.77 -9.43
C GLN A 370 17.78 -18.18 -10.03
N ALA A 371 16.89 -18.57 -10.94
CA ALA A 371 16.99 -19.88 -11.60
C ALA A 371 18.20 -20.01 -12.53
N GLN A 372 18.66 -18.90 -13.11
CA GLN A 372 19.83 -18.88 -14.00
C GLN A 372 21.14 -18.62 -13.23
N VAL A 373 21.10 -17.85 -12.14
CA VAL A 373 22.25 -17.60 -11.25
C VAL A 373 22.52 -18.79 -10.33
N GLU A 374 21.52 -19.46 -9.73
CA GLU A 374 21.79 -20.69 -8.94
C GLU A 374 22.33 -21.85 -9.80
N ALA A 375 22.02 -21.86 -11.10
CA ALA A 375 22.55 -22.84 -12.05
C ALA A 375 23.96 -22.50 -12.58
N LEU A 376 24.41 -21.24 -12.51
CA LEU A 376 25.73 -20.79 -12.99
C LEU A 376 26.73 -20.49 -11.85
N ALA A 377 26.25 -20.07 -10.68
CA ALA A 377 27.10 -19.67 -9.56
C ALA A 377 27.83 -20.86 -8.89
N ASN A 378 27.28 -22.08 -8.97
CA ASN A 378 27.85 -23.27 -8.32
C ASN A 378 28.99 -23.97 -9.09
N GLU A 379 29.29 -23.57 -10.35
CA GLU A 379 30.44 -24.13 -11.09
C GLU A 379 31.47 -23.07 -11.56
N ALA A 380 31.10 -21.79 -11.70
CA ALA A 380 32.02 -20.77 -12.24
C ALA A 380 32.75 -19.93 -11.16
N SER A 381 32.10 -19.58 -10.06
CA SER A 381 32.58 -18.51 -9.16
C SER A 381 33.90 -18.86 -8.44
N ASP A 382 33.97 -20.03 -7.80
CA ASP A 382 35.14 -20.38 -6.96
C ASP A 382 36.37 -20.75 -7.78
N PHE A 383 36.20 -21.28 -9.00
CA PHE A 383 37.32 -21.70 -9.85
C PHE A 383 37.95 -20.53 -10.60
N GLU A 384 37.14 -19.60 -11.14
CA GLU A 384 37.66 -18.42 -11.86
C GLU A 384 38.26 -17.39 -10.91
N ILE A 385 37.65 -17.13 -9.74
CA ILE A 385 38.22 -16.24 -8.73
C ILE A 385 39.52 -16.83 -8.15
N ALA A 386 39.60 -18.15 -7.94
CA ALA A 386 40.85 -18.81 -7.54
C ALA A 386 41.92 -18.74 -8.65
N GLN A 387 41.56 -18.94 -9.93
CA GLN A 387 42.52 -18.74 -11.03
C GLN A 387 42.98 -17.29 -11.14
N GLN A 388 42.11 -16.31 -10.89
CA GLN A 388 42.45 -14.90 -11.01
C GLN A 388 43.36 -14.45 -9.86
N LEU A 389 43.06 -14.86 -8.62
CA LEU A 389 43.96 -14.67 -7.46
C LEU A 389 45.29 -15.40 -7.66
N GLN A 390 45.28 -16.63 -8.16
CA GLN A 390 46.51 -17.39 -8.41
C GLN A 390 47.32 -16.82 -9.58
N ALA A 391 46.68 -16.25 -10.61
CA ALA A 391 47.36 -15.55 -11.70
C ALA A 391 47.95 -14.21 -11.25
N GLU A 392 47.26 -13.47 -10.36
CA GLU A 392 47.78 -12.24 -9.74
C GLU A 392 48.93 -12.55 -8.77
N GLU A 393 48.85 -13.60 -7.94
CA GLU A 393 49.96 -14.06 -7.11
C GLU A 393 51.14 -14.55 -7.96
N GLU A 394 50.90 -15.34 -9.01
CA GLU A 394 51.97 -15.75 -9.92
C GLU A 394 52.56 -14.56 -10.71
N GLU A 395 51.79 -13.52 -11.05
CA GLU A 395 52.35 -12.32 -11.69
C GLU A 395 53.14 -11.47 -10.69
N GLN A 396 52.66 -11.32 -9.45
CA GLN A 396 53.43 -10.67 -8.38
C GLN A 396 54.73 -11.43 -8.10
N GLU A 397 54.71 -12.75 -8.02
CA GLU A 397 55.91 -13.57 -7.82
C GLU A 397 56.81 -13.59 -9.07
N ARG A 398 56.26 -13.61 -10.30
CA ARG A 398 57.05 -13.40 -11.53
C ARG A 398 57.71 -12.03 -11.56
N ARG A 399 57.04 -10.97 -11.12
CA ARG A 399 57.63 -9.62 -10.96
C ARG A 399 58.70 -9.59 -9.86
N ARG A 400 58.51 -10.34 -8.76
CA ARG A 400 59.49 -10.49 -7.68
C ARG A 400 60.75 -11.24 -8.14
N ILE A 401 60.57 -12.39 -8.79
CA ILE A 401 61.64 -13.20 -9.40
C ILE A 401 62.36 -12.39 -10.50
N ALA A 402 61.65 -11.63 -11.35
CA ALA A 402 62.29 -10.80 -12.36
C ALA A 402 63.10 -9.64 -11.77
N ALA A 403 62.67 -9.06 -10.64
CA ALA A 403 63.44 -8.06 -9.90
C ALA A 403 64.68 -8.69 -9.22
N GLU A 404 64.55 -9.90 -8.70
CA GLU A 404 65.64 -10.67 -8.07
C GLU A 404 66.65 -11.20 -9.11
N GLU A 405 66.18 -11.61 -10.29
CA GLU A 405 67.02 -11.94 -11.45
C GLU A 405 67.71 -10.71 -12.04
N ARG A 406 67.09 -9.52 -12.05
CA ARG A 406 67.79 -8.28 -12.41
C ARG A 406 68.94 -8.01 -11.44
N ARG A 407 68.70 -8.08 -10.12
CA ARG A 407 69.75 -7.99 -9.10
C ARG A 407 70.85 -9.06 -9.29
N ARG A 408 70.48 -10.30 -9.63
CA ARG A 408 71.43 -11.39 -9.90
C ARG A 408 72.24 -11.18 -11.19
N ARG A 409 71.63 -10.65 -12.26
CA ARG A 409 72.30 -10.33 -13.54
C ARG A 409 73.25 -9.14 -13.41
N GLU A 410 72.88 -8.13 -12.62
CA GLU A 410 73.78 -7.03 -12.26
C GLU A 410 75.02 -7.57 -11.51
N GLN A 411 74.83 -8.52 -10.58
CA GLN A 411 75.92 -9.21 -9.88
C GLN A 411 76.73 -10.20 -10.75
N HIS A 412 76.18 -10.75 -11.84
CA HIS A 412 76.82 -11.76 -12.70
C HIS A 412 77.36 -11.22 -14.03
N SER A 413 77.41 -9.91 -14.22
CA SER A 413 77.93 -9.24 -15.42
C SER A 413 79.46 -9.40 -15.67
N GLY A 414 80.13 -10.27 -14.90
CA GLY A 414 81.59 -10.47 -14.94
C GLY A 414 82.05 -11.90 -15.19
N ARG A 415 81.76 -12.47 -16.38
CA ARG A 415 82.59 -13.46 -17.14
C ARG A 415 81.85 -14.05 -18.37
N GLN A 416 82.42 -13.88 -19.57
CA GLN A 416 82.17 -14.75 -20.74
C GLN A 416 83.33 -15.76 -20.90
N PRO A 417 83.08 -16.98 -21.44
CA PRO A 417 83.47 -17.33 -22.83
C PRO A 417 82.55 -18.40 -23.52
N VAL A 418 82.67 -18.85 -24.79
CA VAL A 418 83.04 -18.30 -26.13
C VAL A 418 82.66 -19.35 -27.23
N TYR A 419 82.17 -18.91 -28.41
CA TYR A 419 82.02 -19.67 -29.70
C TYR A 419 80.99 -20.85 -29.79
N SER A 420 80.02 -20.96 -30.74
CA SER A 420 79.96 -20.75 -32.22
C SER A 420 80.63 -21.86 -33.08
N PRO A 421 80.21 -22.12 -34.36
CA PRO A 421 78.87 -22.13 -34.98
C PRO A 421 78.71 -23.21 -36.13
N GLN A 422 77.78 -22.99 -37.09
CA GLN A 422 77.64 -23.50 -38.50
C GLN A 422 76.35 -24.32 -38.75
N HIS A 423 75.62 -24.27 -39.88
CA HIS A 423 75.54 -23.41 -41.10
C HIS A 423 74.13 -23.67 -41.72
N GLN A 424 73.43 -22.78 -42.45
CA GLN A 424 73.69 -22.33 -43.83
C GLN A 424 72.80 -21.10 -44.21
N GLN A 425 72.84 -20.63 -45.47
CA GLN A 425 72.67 -19.21 -45.90
C GLN A 425 71.81 -19.08 -47.23
N PRO A 426 71.65 -17.92 -47.94
CA PRO A 426 70.65 -16.86 -47.70
C PRO A 426 69.84 -16.47 -49.00
N PRO A 427 69.62 -15.18 -49.44
CA PRO A 427 68.50 -14.29 -49.10
C PRO A 427 67.75 -13.60 -50.30
N ALA A 428 66.75 -12.74 -49.96
CA ALA A 428 66.45 -11.39 -50.52
C ALA A 428 65.02 -11.14 -51.08
N GLY A 429 64.45 -9.93 -50.83
CA GLY A 429 63.28 -9.41 -51.59
C GLY A 429 62.32 -8.45 -50.85
N GLN A 430 62.41 -7.15 -51.13
CA GLN A 430 61.70 -5.98 -50.52
C GLN A 430 60.18 -5.80 -50.81
N MET A 431 59.62 -4.75 -50.15
CA MET A 431 58.39 -3.97 -50.43
C MET A 431 57.04 -4.59 -50.00
N ALA A 432 55.92 -3.86 -49.82
CA ALA A 432 55.55 -2.51 -49.31
C ALA A 432 54.10 -2.20 -49.80
N ASN A 433 53.26 -1.58 -48.96
CA ASN A 433 51.98 -0.88 -49.23
C ASN A 433 51.03 -1.33 -50.36
N MET A 434 49.75 -1.58 -50.02
CA MET A 434 48.64 -0.70 -50.46
C MET A 434 47.32 -0.91 -49.69
N ARG A 435 46.59 0.20 -49.48
CA ARG A 435 45.16 0.31 -49.09
C ARG A 435 44.33 0.61 -50.38
N ILE A 436 43.03 0.98 -50.21
CA ILE A 436 42.14 1.67 -51.21
C ILE A 436 41.54 0.62 -52.22
N SER A 437 40.32 0.65 -52.78
CA SER A 437 39.10 1.49 -52.81
C SER A 437 37.86 0.61 -53.21
N ASP A 438 36.59 1.05 -53.25
CA ASP A 438 35.76 1.93 -52.40
C ASP A 438 34.26 1.84 -52.83
N GLN A 439 33.35 2.27 -51.94
CA GLN A 439 32.04 2.93 -52.20
C GLN A 439 31.02 2.45 -53.28
N HIS A 440 29.82 2.09 -52.78
CA HIS A 440 28.49 2.67 -53.09
C HIS A 440 27.67 2.40 -54.39
N LEU A 441 26.35 2.57 -54.16
CA LEU A 441 25.22 2.95 -55.07
C LEU A 441 24.48 1.85 -55.87
N THR A 442 23.36 1.43 -55.26
CA THR A 442 21.99 1.40 -55.82
C THR A 442 21.75 1.24 -57.33
N ALA A 443 20.88 0.28 -57.68
CA ALA A 443 19.51 0.49 -58.22
C ALA A 443 19.10 -0.66 -59.18
N GLU A 444 17.81 -0.73 -59.51
CA GLU A 444 17.25 -1.48 -60.66
C GLU A 444 17.34 -3.03 -60.58
N GLN A 445 16.59 -3.88 -61.32
CA GLN A 445 15.29 -3.80 -62.02
C GLN A 445 14.83 -5.24 -62.43
N LEU A 446 13.55 -5.39 -62.78
CA LEU A 446 12.99 -6.25 -63.86
C LEU A 446 13.08 -7.81 -63.88
N ALA A 447 11.90 -8.39 -64.20
CA ALA A 447 11.64 -9.46 -65.20
C ALA A 447 12.02 -10.95 -64.92
N ASP A 448 11.37 -11.98 -65.49
CA ASP A 448 10.00 -12.18 -66.06
C ASP A 448 9.77 -13.69 -66.36
N ALA A 449 8.51 -14.06 -66.68
CA ALA A 449 8.05 -15.15 -67.57
C ALA A 449 7.84 -16.59 -67.02
N GLY A 450 6.59 -17.09 -67.13
CA GLY A 450 6.22 -18.46 -66.67
C GLY A 450 5.04 -19.24 -67.30
N LYS A 451 3.94 -18.63 -67.82
CA LYS A 451 2.78 -19.27 -68.54
C LYS A 451 2.01 -20.41 -67.80
N LYS A 452 0.72 -20.72 -68.01
CA LYS A 452 -0.49 -20.15 -68.68
C LYS A 452 -1.70 -21.04 -68.30
N THR A 453 -2.94 -20.50 -68.15
CA THR A 453 -4.08 -20.70 -69.09
C THR A 453 -5.46 -20.26 -68.55
N LYS A 454 -6.20 -19.46 -69.37
CA LYS A 454 -7.68 -19.39 -69.56
C LYS A 454 -8.58 -18.98 -68.35
N LYS A 455 -9.66 -18.20 -68.50
CA LYS A 455 -10.28 -17.55 -69.69
C LYS A 455 -11.25 -16.41 -69.24
N ASP A 456 -11.36 -15.35 -70.05
CA ASP A 456 -12.56 -14.58 -70.48
C ASP A 456 -13.77 -14.36 -69.51
N LYS A 457 -14.43 -13.18 -69.41
CA LYS A 457 -14.38 -11.93 -70.20
C LYS A 457 -15.20 -10.77 -69.58
N ASP A 458 -14.81 -9.51 -69.85
CA ASP A 458 -15.54 -8.33 -70.39
C ASP A 458 -17.04 -8.08 -70.04
N CYS A 459 -17.65 -6.88 -70.01
CA CYS A 459 -17.33 -5.44 -70.18
C CYS A 459 -18.65 -4.65 -69.85
N ASP A 460 -18.80 -3.32 -69.75
CA ASP A 460 -17.99 -2.08 -69.66
C ASP A 460 -18.98 -0.92 -69.37
N ARG A 461 -18.56 0.19 -68.72
CA ARG A 461 -18.75 1.59 -69.21
C ARG A 461 -18.53 2.72 -68.18
N TYR A 462 -17.49 3.51 -68.45
CA TYR A 462 -17.49 4.98 -68.61
C TYR A 462 -18.11 5.94 -67.54
N ARG A 463 -17.17 6.58 -66.82
CA ARG A 463 -16.94 8.06 -66.72
C ARG A 463 -18.01 9.04 -66.18
N SER A 464 -17.51 9.75 -65.15
CA SER A 464 -17.41 11.23 -65.02
C SER A 464 -18.50 12.04 -64.31
N GLY A 465 -18.07 13.15 -63.70
CA GLY A 465 -18.91 14.24 -63.21
C GLY A 465 -18.73 14.52 -61.71
N ALA A 466 -18.10 15.64 -61.35
CA ALA A 466 -17.91 16.04 -59.97
C ALA A 466 -18.81 17.21 -59.55
N SER A 467 -19.06 17.28 -58.23
CA SER A 467 -19.31 18.50 -57.43
C SER A 467 -20.77 18.89 -57.09
N ARG A 468 -20.87 19.39 -55.84
CA ARG A 468 -21.90 20.21 -55.18
C ARG A 468 -23.07 19.55 -54.43
N LEU A 469 -22.89 19.58 -53.10
CA LEU A 469 -23.71 20.26 -52.10
C LEU A 469 -24.96 19.59 -51.48
N LEU A 470 -25.04 19.83 -50.16
CA LEU A 470 -26.24 19.93 -49.31
C LEU A 470 -27.04 18.64 -49.04
N ASN A 471 -26.80 18.08 -47.86
CA ASN A 471 -27.67 17.12 -47.19
C ASN A 471 -28.29 17.80 -45.94
N PRO A 472 -29.58 18.19 -45.95
CA PRO A 472 -30.20 18.84 -44.80
C PRO A 472 -30.90 17.84 -43.87
N GLN A 473 -30.37 17.76 -42.65
CA GLN A 473 -31.08 17.68 -41.36
C GLN A 473 -32.00 16.46 -41.07
N LEU A 474 -31.81 15.70 -39.99
CA LEU A 474 -31.77 16.04 -38.54
C LEU A 474 -33.17 16.15 -37.91
N GLU A 475 -33.73 15.01 -37.51
CA GLU A 475 -34.63 14.92 -36.34
C GLU A 475 -34.76 13.45 -35.88
N MET A 476 -34.16 13.12 -34.72
CA MET A 476 -34.43 11.98 -33.83
C MET A 476 -33.25 11.75 -32.86
N PHE A 477 -33.04 12.65 -31.88
CA PHE A 477 -32.33 12.35 -30.60
C PHE A 477 -32.40 13.55 -29.62
N THR A 478 -33.61 13.92 -29.18
CA THR A 478 -33.82 15.01 -28.20
C THR A 478 -34.93 14.68 -27.21
N LEU A 479 -34.65 13.79 -26.24
CA LEU A 479 -35.30 13.78 -24.92
C LEU A 479 -34.53 12.91 -23.90
N ARG A 480 -33.35 13.40 -23.51
CA ARG A 480 -32.69 13.04 -22.24
C ARG A 480 -32.39 14.32 -21.45
N ARG A 481 -33.36 14.78 -20.65
CA ARG A 481 -33.13 15.63 -19.47
C ARG A 481 -33.28 14.72 -18.25
N ALA A 482 -32.22 14.44 -17.49
CA ALA A 482 -31.49 15.34 -16.59
C ALA A 482 -32.12 15.36 -15.18
N ILE A 483 -31.73 14.36 -14.38
CA ILE A 483 -31.34 14.63 -13.00
C ILE A 483 -29.82 14.71 -13.06
N ALA A 484 -29.27 15.91 -12.88
CA ALA A 484 -27.84 16.11 -12.82
C ALA A 484 -27.39 15.78 -11.39
N TYR A 485 -26.75 14.62 -11.20
CA TYR A 485 -25.98 14.38 -9.98
C TYR A 485 -24.79 15.35 -10.01
N THR A 486 -24.85 16.40 -9.21
CA THR A 486 -23.77 17.37 -9.03
C THR A 486 -22.56 16.66 -8.41
N PRO A 487 -21.34 16.79 -8.94
CA PRO A 487 -20.15 16.29 -8.26
C PRO A 487 -19.99 17.03 -6.93
N SER A 488 -20.08 16.31 -5.81
CA SER A 488 -19.97 16.91 -4.48
C SER A 488 -18.54 17.40 -4.19
N PHE A 489 -18.41 18.64 -3.73
CA PHE A 489 -17.20 19.14 -3.09
C PHE A 489 -16.97 18.40 -1.75
N VAL A 490 -16.14 17.37 -1.79
CA VAL A 490 -15.59 16.69 -0.61
C VAL A 490 -14.06 16.70 -0.73
N PRO A 491 -13.31 17.14 0.29
CA PRO A 491 -11.84 17.22 0.25
C PRO A 491 -11.18 15.90 -0.22
N ARG A 492 -10.06 16.01 -0.94
CA ARG A 492 -9.40 14.85 -1.57
C ARG A 492 -8.83 13.85 -0.56
N HIS A 493 -8.51 14.26 0.66
CA HIS A 493 -7.82 13.44 1.66
C HIS A 493 -8.70 12.43 2.43
N SER A 494 -10.00 12.32 2.12
CA SER A 494 -10.99 11.52 2.90
C SER A 494 -11.81 10.53 2.04
N ARG A 495 -11.22 9.99 0.96
CA ARG A 495 -11.90 9.10 -0.01
C ARG A 495 -11.27 7.71 -0.05
N MET A 496 -12.10 6.67 -0.12
CA MET A 496 -11.70 5.37 -0.68
C MET A 496 -12.03 5.28 -2.18
N PHE A 497 -11.38 4.31 -2.85
CA PHE A 497 -11.26 4.20 -4.32
C PHE A 497 -12.58 4.34 -5.13
N ALA A 498 -13.72 3.92 -4.59
CA ALA A 498 -15.03 4.01 -5.28
C ALA A 498 -15.62 5.44 -5.40
N LEU A 499 -15.06 6.43 -4.70
CA LEU A 499 -15.51 7.84 -4.66
C LEU A 499 -14.79 8.74 -5.69
N TYR A 500 -14.01 8.17 -6.61
CA TYR A 500 -13.45 8.89 -7.75
C TYR A 500 -14.46 8.88 -8.91
N ALA A 501 -14.76 10.06 -9.46
CA ALA A 501 -15.61 10.25 -10.62
C ALA A 501 -14.92 11.18 -11.64
N PRO A 502 -14.08 10.63 -12.55
CA PRO A 502 -13.45 11.42 -13.61
C PRO A 502 -14.48 12.01 -14.58
N LEU A 503 -14.07 12.98 -15.39
CA LEU A 503 -14.86 13.47 -16.51
C LEU A 503 -15.13 12.35 -17.52
N ARG A 504 -16.28 12.40 -18.20
CA ARG A 504 -16.83 11.27 -18.96
C ARG A 504 -15.98 10.80 -20.16
N SER A 505 -15.02 11.59 -20.59
CA SER A 505 -14.11 11.32 -21.72
C SER A 505 -12.86 10.51 -21.35
N GLU A 506 -12.56 10.34 -20.05
CA GLU A 506 -11.28 9.79 -19.56
C GLU A 506 -11.46 8.55 -18.66
N ARG A 507 -12.67 7.95 -18.62
CA ARG A 507 -12.98 6.87 -17.67
C ARG A 507 -12.42 5.52 -18.12
N THR A 508 -11.38 5.05 -17.43
CA THR A 508 -10.94 3.65 -17.46
C THR A 508 -12.04 2.73 -16.90
N PRO A 509 -12.53 1.73 -17.65
CA PRO A 509 -13.55 0.79 -17.16
C PRO A 509 -13.08 -0.01 -15.94
N THR A 510 -13.97 -0.29 -14.99
CA THR A 510 -13.67 -1.01 -13.73
C THR A 510 -12.81 -2.28 -13.90
N PHE A 511 -13.03 -3.05 -14.95
CA PHE A 511 -12.34 -4.32 -15.19
C PHE A 511 -11.21 -4.23 -16.24
N ALA A 512 -10.82 -3.03 -16.68
CA ALA A 512 -9.82 -2.84 -17.74
C ALA A 512 -8.50 -3.58 -17.46
N ASN A 513 -8.02 -3.52 -16.21
CA ASN A 513 -6.76 -4.13 -15.81
C ASN A 513 -6.84 -5.67 -15.63
N GLN A 514 -8.04 -6.26 -15.51
CA GLN A 514 -8.22 -7.69 -15.17
C GLN A 514 -7.56 -8.66 -16.15
N ARG A 515 -7.39 -8.26 -17.42
CA ARG A 515 -6.74 -9.08 -18.45
C ARG A 515 -5.20 -9.01 -18.41
N GLY A 516 -4.64 -7.97 -17.79
CA GLY A 516 -3.20 -7.76 -17.66
C GLY A 516 -2.59 -8.29 -16.36
N LEU A 517 -3.41 -8.68 -15.38
CA LEU A 517 -2.92 -9.26 -14.12
C LEU A 517 -2.31 -10.65 -14.33
N GLN A 518 -1.14 -10.87 -13.75
CA GLN A 518 -0.47 -12.17 -13.73
C GLN A 518 -1.24 -13.17 -12.85
N LYS A 519 -1.08 -14.48 -13.13
CA LYS A 519 -1.53 -15.54 -12.20
C LYS A 519 -0.80 -15.44 -10.86
N LEU A 520 -1.40 -15.93 -9.78
CA LEU A 520 -0.69 -16.12 -8.52
C LEU A 520 0.45 -17.13 -8.75
N PRO A 521 1.72 -16.80 -8.50
CA PRO A 521 2.83 -17.72 -8.75
C PRO A 521 2.75 -18.95 -7.84
N VAL A 522 3.40 -20.03 -8.27
CA VAL A 522 3.80 -21.14 -7.39
C VAL A 522 5.23 -20.84 -6.92
N PRO A 523 5.47 -20.59 -5.62
CA PRO A 523 6.83 -20.29 -5.13
C PRO A 523 7.81 -21.45 -5.37
N ARG A 524 9.12 -21.14 -5.34
CA ARG A 524 10.17 -22.16 -5.34
C ARG A 524 10.15 -22.90 -4.01
N LEU A 525 10.38 -24.22 -4.03
CA LEU A 525 10.22 -25.09 -2.85
C LEU A 525 11.16 -24.70 -1.70
N ARG A 526 12.46 -24.51 -1.98
CA ARG A 526 13.48 -24.22 -0.97
C ARG A 526 13.19 -22.95 -0.15
N PRO A 527 12.96 -21.76 -0.74
CA PRO A 527 12.61 -20.56 0.02
C PRO A 527 11.31 -20.69 0.86
N THR A 528 10.35 -21.51 0.43
CA THR A 528 9.15 -21.80 1.23
C THR A 528 9.49 -22.63 2.47
N LEU A 529 10.35 -23.65 2.33
CA LEU A 529 10.81 -24.48 3.45
C LEU A 529 11.68 -23.68 4.41
N ASP A 530 12.61 -22.86 3.93
CA ASP A 530 13.46 -22.00 4.78
C ASP A 530 12.63 -21.00 5.60
N ARG A 531 11.65 -20.34 4.95
CA ARG A 531 10.75 -19.40 5.64
C ARG A 531 9.86 -20.12 6.67
N TYR A 532 9.43 -21.35 6.39
CA TYR A 532 8.71 -22.18 7.34
C TYR A 532 9.57 -22.56 8.54
N LEU A 533 10.78 -23.09 8.33
CA LEU A 533 11.73 -23.43 9.39
C LEU A 533 12.04 -22.22 10.27
N LYS A 534 12.31 -21.05 9.67
CA LYS A 534 12.52 -19.78 10.41
C LYS A 534 11.32 -19.40 11.27
N SER A 535 10.09 -19.69 10.83
CA SER A 535 8.88 -19.45 11.64
C SER A 535 8.69 -20.42 12.81
N LEU A 536 9.43 -21.55 12.85
CA LEU A 536 9.42 -22.48 13.97
C LEU A 536 10.42 -22.12 15.08
N GLU A 537 11.52 -21.43 14.76
CA GLU A 537 12.54 -20.98 15.73
C GLU A 537 11.94 -20.42 17.02
N PRO A 538 11.02 -19.43 17.01
CA PRO A 538 10.50 -18.86 18.24
C PRO A 538 9.59 -19.84 19.00
N LEU A 539 8.81 -20.68 18.30
CA LEU A 539 7.97 -21.73 18.90
C LEU A 539 8.81 -22.79 19.61
N ILE A 540 9.97 -23.16 19.04
CA ILE A 540 10.92 -24.09 19.66
C ILE A 540 11.61 -23.42 20.85
N ALA A 541 12.00 -22.15 20.73
CA ALA A 541 12.65 -21.41 21.80
C ALA A 541 11.78 -21.25 23.07
N GLU A 542 10.46 -21.29 22.95
CA GLU A 542 9.53 -21.29 24.09
C GLU A 542 9.17 -22.70 24.60
N SER A 543 9.53 -23.75 23.89
CA SER A 543 9.23 -25.13 24.29
C SER A 543 10.13 -25.66 25.43
N GLY A 544 11.24 -24.99 25.72
CA GLY A 544 12.27 -25.44 26.67
C GLY A 544 13.18 -26.56 26.14
N HIS A 545 12.96 -27.04 24.92
CA HIS A 545 13.85 -27.98 24.24
C HIS A 545 15.14 -27.31 23.73
N ASN A 546 16.14 -28.12 23.39
CA ASN A 546 17.35 -27.63 22.74
C ASN A 546 17.02 -27.17 21.30
N VAL A 547 17.07 -25.85 21.07
CA VAL A 547 16.67 -25.22 19.80
C VAL A 547 17.45 -25.78 18.62
N GLU A 548 18.76 -25.91 18.75
CA GLU A 548 19.65 -26.42 17.69
C GLU A 548 19.26 -27.85 17.28
N LEU A 549 19.06 -28.75 18.24
CA LEU A 549 18.69 -30.15 17.98
C LEU A 549 17.30 -30.28 17.30
N GLU A 550 16.31 -29.52 17.79
CA GLU A 550 14.95 -29.54 17.25
C GLU A 550 14.85 -28.86 15.88
N MET A 551 15.69 -27.84 15.61
CA MET A 551 15.84 -27.23 14.29
C MET A 551 16.53 -28.19 13.32
N GLN A 552 17.64 -28.82 13.70
CA GLN A 552 18.33 -29.83 12.88
C GLN A 552 17.43 -31.01 12.51
N LYS A 553 16.56 -31.47 13.44
CA LYS A 553 15.55 -32.50 13.16
C LYS A 553 14.64 -32.08 12.00
N ARG A 554 14.17 -30.83 11.99
CA ARG A 554 13.20 -30.33 10.99
C ARG A 554 13.85 -29.86 9.70
N ALA A 555 15.11 -29.40 9.76
CA ALA A 555 15.93 -29.20 8.58
C ALA A 555 16.08 -30.50 7.78
N ARG A 556 16.37 -31.63 8.44
CA ARG A 556 16.38 -32.96 7.78
C ARG A 556 15.03 -33.34 7.19
N MET A 557 13.92 -33.13 7.92
CA MET A 557 12.57 -33.37 7.37
C MET A 557 12.27 -32.51 6.13
N ALA A 558 12.75 -31.26 6.10
CA ALA A 558 12.62 -30.38 4.95
C ALA A 558 13.48 -30.83 3.77
N GLU A 559 14.73 -31.25 4.01
CA GLU A 559 15.62 -31.84 3.00
C GLU A 559 15.06 -33.15 2.41
N GLU A 560 14.57 -34.06 3.26
CA GLU A 560 13.93 -35.31 2.86
C GLU A 560 12.65 -35.06 2.05
N PHE A 561 11.87 -34.05 2.43
CA PHE A 561 10.69 -33.63 1.67
C PHE A 561 11.09 -33.03 0.31
N GLU A 562 12.05 -32.11 0.30
CA GLU A 562 12.55 -31.42 -0.89
C GLU A 562 13.11 -32.38 -1.94
N HIS A 563 13.85 -33.40 -1.53
CA HIS A 563 14.45 -34.39 -2.43
C HIS A 563 13.53 -35.60 -2.71
N GLY A 564 12.53 -35.82 -1.86
CA GLY A 564 11.55 -36.89 -1.96
C GLY A 564 10.18 -36.42 -2.46
N ILE A 565 9.14 -36.68 -1.67
CA ILE A 565 7.73 -36.49 -2.08
C ILE A 565 7.36 -35.02 -2.35
N GLY A 566 8.04 -34.06 -1.71
CA GLY A 566 7.82 -32.63 -1.91
C GLY A 566 8.19 -32.17 -3.32
N LYS A 567 9.22 -32.74 -3.95
CA LYS A 567 9.54 -32.50 -5.37
C LYS A 567 8.40 -32.92 -6.29
N LEU A 568 7.77 -34.05 -6.00
CA LEU A 568 6.65 -34.58 -6.78
C LEU A 568 5.38 -33.76 -6.53
N ALA A 569 5.12 -33.36 -5.29
CA ALA A 569 4.04 -32.44 -4.93
C ALA A 569 4.20 -31.06 -5.61
N GLN A 570 5.42 -30.52 -5.67
CA GLN A 570 5.76 -29.28 -6.38
C GLN A 570 5.46 -29.39 -7.88
N ALA A 571 5.89 -30.47 -8.53
CA ALA A 571 5.60 -30.71 -9.95
C ALA A 571 4.09 -30.77 -10.22
N ARG A 572 3.34 -31.53 -9.42
CA ARG A 572 1.88 -31.61 -9.50
C ARG A 572 1.19 -30.24 -9.27
N LEU A 573 1.72 -29.41 -8.38
CA LEU A 573 1.17 -28.07 -8.13
C LEU A 573 1.42 -27.12 -9.30
N ILE A 574 2.58 -27.22 -9.96
CA ILE A 574 2.89 -26.50 -11.20
C ILE A 574 1.99 -26.97 -12.34
N ASP A 575 1.75 -28.28 -12.48
CA ASP A 575 0.81 -28.83 -13.45
C ASP A 575 -0.63 -28.33 -13.20
N LEU A 576 -1.04 -28.21 -11.94
CA LEU A 576 -2.32 -27.60 -11.56
C LEU A 576 -2.40 -26.12 -11.96
N ASP A 577 -1.36 -25.32 -11.74
CA ASP A 577 -1.35 -23.91 -12.18
C ASP A 577 -1.38 -23.77 -13.70
N ASN A 578 -0.63 -24.60 -14.41
CA ASN A 578 -0.64 -24.67 -15.86
C ASN A 578 -2.06 -24.97 -16.40
N ALA A 579 -2.81 -25.84 -15.73
CA ALA A 579 -4.20 -26.18 -16.07
C ALA A 579 -5.25 -25.14 -15.62
N SER A 580 -4.89 -24.20 -14.74
CA SER A 580 -5.83 -23.22 -14.17
C SER A 580 -6.06 -22.01 -15.08
N GLU A 581 -7.26 -21.42 -15.06
CA GLU A 581 -7.59 -20.26 -15.91
C GLU A 581 -7.13 -18.94 -15.27
N ASN A 582 -7.29 -18.83 -13.95
CA ASN A 582 -7.11 -17.59 -13.20
C ASN A 582 -5.92 -17.68 -12.25
N ASN A 583 -5.90 -18.71 -11.39
CA ASN A 583 -4.73 -19.13 -10.61
C ASN A 583 -5.00 -20.49 -9.95
N TRP A 584 -3.93 -21.25 -9.67
CA TRP A 584 -4.01 -22.57 -9.02
C TRP A 584 -4.81 -22.63 -7.71
N LEU A 585 -4.80 -21.56 -6.92
CA LEU A 585 -5.31 -21.54 -5.55
C LEU A 585 -6.83 -21.31 -5.51
N ASP A 586 -7.34 -20.26 -6.17
CA ASP A 586 -8.76 -19.87 -6.18
C ASP A 586 -9.62 -20.84 -7.01
N ASP A 587 -9.15 -21.21 -8.21
CA ASP A 587 -9.91 -22.07 -9.15
C ASP A 587 -10.16 -23.49 -8.58
N ASN A 588 -9.23 -24.01 -7.76
CA ASN A 588 -9.19 -25.42 -7.39
C ASN A 588 -9.33 -25.71 -5.89
N LEU A 589 -8.65 -24.94 -5.02
CA LEU A 589 -8.32 -25.36 -3.65
C LEU A 589 -8.93 -24.50 -2.56
N TRP A 590 -8.65 -23.19 -2.53
CA TRP A 590 -8.89 -22.32 -1.37
C TRP A 590 -10.37 -22.19 -1.02
N MET A 591 -11.20 -21.89 -2.02
CA MET A 591 -12.65 -21.81 -1.86
C MET A 591 -13.25 -23.07 -1.23
N LYS A 592 -12.78 -24.25 -1.68
CA LYS A 592 -13.23 -25.54 -1.14
C LYS A 592 -12.72 -25.76 0.27
N LYS A 593 -11.40 -25.76 0.46
CA LYS A 593 -10.77 -26.22 1.70
C LYS A 593 -10.91 -25.24 2.86
N ALA A 594 -10.84 -23.93 2.62
CA ALA A 594 -10.92 -22.93 3.68
C ALA A 594 -12.36 -22.59 4.08
N TYR A 595 -13.33 -22.70 3.14
CA TYR A 595 -14.71 -22.29 3.38
C TYR A 595 -15.71 -23.41 3.15
N HIS A 596 -15.78 -23.98 1.93
CA HIS A 596 -16.92 -24.83 1.54
C HIS A 596 -16.89 -26.25 2.11
N GLU A 597 -15.74 -26.79 2.51
CA GLU A 597 -15.62 -28.07 3.22
C GLU A 597 -15.65 -27.90 4.75
N TRP A 598 -15.48 -26.67 5.26
CA TRP A 598 -15.59 -26.43 6.70
C TRP A 598 -17.05 -26.59 7.15
N ARG A 599 -17.30 -27.45 8.15
CA ARG A 599 -18.65 -27.88 8.57
C ARG A 599 -19.24 -27.06 9.72
N ALA A 600 -18.47 -26.13 10.31
CA ALA A 600 -18.93 -25.31 11.43
C ALA A 600 -20.09 -24.36 11.02
N PRO A 601 -20.98 -23.99 11.96
CA PRO A 601 -21.96 -22.93 11.76
C PRO A 601 -21.33 -21.62 11.27
N LEU A 602 -21.96 -20.94 10.31
CA LEU A 602 -21.43 -19.67 9.77
C LEU A 602 -21.58 -18.51 10.77
N LEU A 603 -22.69 -18.51 11.51
CA LEU A 603 -23.00 -17.56 12.59
C LEU A 603 -21.79 -17.41 13.52
N ILE A 604 -21.26 -16.18 13.60
CA ILE A 604 -20.06 -15.75 14.35
C ILE A 604 -18.74 -16.38 13.87
N ASN A 605 -18.68 -17.69 13.63
CA ASN A 605 -17.42 -18.39 13.32
C ASN A 605 -16.89 -18.08 11.90
N SER A 606 -17.76 -17.69 10.96
CA SER A 606 -17.37 -17.36 9.59
C SER A 606 -17.90 -16.01 9.11
N ASN A 607 -19.12 -15.62 9.51
CA ASN A 607 -19.69 -14.33 9.12
C ASN A 607 -18.97 -13.18 9.83
N TRP A 608 -18.41 -12.26 9.05
CA TRP A 608 -17.86 -10.99 9.54
C TRP A 608 -18.98 -9.95 9.74
N TRP A 609 -18.69 -8.89 10.49
CA TRP A 609 -19.59 -7.74 10.67
C TRP A 609 -18.90 -6.38 10.43
N LEU A 610 -19.71 -5.40 10.04
CA LEU A 610 -19.31 -4.00 9.83
C LEU A 610 -20.40 -3.07 10.37
N LEU A 611 -20.03 -2.14 11.26
CA LEU A 611 -20.94 -1.22 11.93
C LEU A 611 -20.90 0.14 11.24
N PHE A 612 -22.05 0.66 10.81
CA PHE A 612 -22.11 1.95 10.09
C PHE A 612 -22.20 3.10 11.09
N HIS A 613 -21.60 4.25 10.78
CA HIS A 613 -21.92 5.49 11.51
C HIS A 613 -23.42 5.82 11.40
N HIS A 614 -23.96 6.45 12.46
CA HIS A 614 -25.30 7.02 12.44
C HIS A 614 -25.41 8.04 11.31
N ASP A 615 -26.53 8.02 10.58
CA ASP A 615 -26.80 9.06 9.60
C ASP A 615 -27.02 10.40 10.29
N THR A 616 -26.34 11.46 9.84
CA THR A 616 -26.41 12.77 10.50
C THR A 616 -27.81 13.37 10.49
N THR A 617 -28.67 12.99 9.53
CA THR A 617 -30.03 13.53 9.37
C THR A 617 -31.07 12.97 10.34
N ILE A 618 -30.84 11.79 10.92
CA ILE A 618 -31.76 11.20 11.91
C ILE A 618 -31.75 12.11 13.16
N PRO A 619 -32.89 12.55 13.72
CA PRO A 619 -32.89 13.42 14.90
C PRO A 619 -32.17 12.80 16.10
N ASP A 620 -31.41 13.60 16.87
CA ASP A 620 -30.55 13.07 17.93
C ASP A 620 -31.32 12.39 19.07
N HIS A 621 -32.55 12.84 19.37
CA HIS A 621 -33.42 12.17 20.35
C HIS A 621 -33.82 10.75 19.92
N ILE A 622 -33.78 10.45 18.62
CA ILE A 622 -33.98 9.12 18.04
C ILE A 622 -32.64 8.36 18.04
N LYS A 623 -31.56 8.95 17.50
CA LYS A 623 -30.22 8.32 17.46
C LYS A 623 -29.73 7.83 18.83
N SER A 624 -29.96 8.64 19.87
CA SER A 624 -29.51 8.40 21.25
C SER A 624 -30.35 7.39 22.04
N HIS A 625 -31.47 6.93 21.49
CA HIS A 625 -32.26 5.87 22.11
C HIS A 625 -31.50 4.54 22.00
N ASP A 626 -31.16 3.98 23.15
CA ASP A 626 -30.40 2.73 23.31
C ASP A 626 -31.30 1.51 23.54
N GLY A 627 -32.62 1.68 23.60
CA GLY A 627 -33.57 0.62 23.93
C GLY A 627 -34.01 0.56 25.40
N THR A 628 -33.49 1.43 26.28
CA THR A 628 -33.79 1.40 27.73
C THR A 628 -34.90 2.36 28.19
N SER A 629 -35.26 3.38 27.41
CA SER A 629 -36.23 4.42 27.81
C SER A 629 -37.25 4.75 26.73
N SER A 630 -38.54 4.62 27.05
CA SER A 630 -39.65 4.92 26.13
C SER A 630 -39.91 6.42 25.87
N LEU A 631 -39.19 7.32 26.54
CA LEU A 631 -39.46 8.76 26.58
C LEU A 631 -38.18 9.59 26.60
N THR A 632 -37.66 9.94 25.41
CA THR A 632 -36.68 11.02 25.23
C THR A 632 -37.37 12.22 24.58
N GLY A 633 -37.47 13.35 25.31
CA GLY A 633 -37.97 14.61 24.76
C GLY A 633 -39.48 14.68 24.46
N GLY A 634 -40.30 13.77 24.99
CA GLY A 634 -41.76 13.77 24.80
C GLY A 634 -42.26 13.12 23.51
N VAL A 635 -41.36 12.61 22.66
CA VAL A 635 -41.68 11.70 21.56
C VAL A 635 -41.69 10.28 22.11
N LYS A 636 -42.81 9.55 21.97
CA LYS A 636 -42.84 8.11 22.26
C LYS A 636 -42.01 7.40 21.19
N LEU A 637 -40.86 6.85 21.60
CA LEU A 637 -40.06 6.02 20.70
C LEU A 637 -40.56 4.57 20.72
N PRO A 638 -40.42 3.85 19.59
CA PRO A 638 -40.87 2.48 19.48
C PRO A 638 -40.11 1.55 20.43
N THR A 639 -40.79 1.11 21.48
CA THR A 639 -40.29 0.08 22.41
C THR A 639 -40.56 -1.30 21.81
N GLY A 640 -39.60 -2.23 22.00
CA GLY A 640 -39.48 -3.53 21.33
C GLY A 640 -40.75 -4.14 20.73
N GLY A 641 -40.76 -4.26 19.40
CA GLY A 641 -41.87 -4.77 18.58
C GLY A 641 -42.44 -3.74 17.61
N GLU A 642 -42.15 -2.44 17.80
CA GLU A 642 -42.61 -1.36 16.92
C GLU A 642 -41.50 -0.95 15.90
N VAL A 643 -41.88 -0.74 14.64
CA VAL A 643 -40.99 -0.26 13.55
C VAL A 643 -41.11 1.27 13.42
N SER A 644 -39.99 1.96 13.15
CA SER A 644 -39.96 3.44 13.09
C SER A 644 -39.86 4.02 11.67
N ASP A 645 -40.38 5.25 11.48
CA ASP A 645 -40.17 6.06 10.27
C ASP A 645 -38.70 6.12 9.85
N TRP A 646 -37.80 6.37 10.80
CA TRP A 646 -36.37 6.54 10.50
C TRP A 646 -35.66 5.22 10.22
N GLN A 647 -36.14 4.11 10.81
CA GLN A 647 -35.71 2.76 10.44
C GLN A 647 -36.07 2.46 8.98
N ILE A 648 -37.33 2.70 8.56
CA ILE A 648 -37.76 2.45 7.17
C ILE A 648 -37.07 3.39 6.18
N ARG A 649 -36.94 4.69 6.49
CA ARG A 649 -36.19 5.64 5.63
C ARG A 649 -34.72 5.28 5.51
N ARG A 650 -34.06 4.89 6.61
CA ARG A 650 -32.67 4.43 6.58
C ARG A 650 -32.52 3.16 5.75
N ALA A 651 -33.42 2.18 5.91
CA ALA A 651 -33.42 0.97 5.12
C ALA A 651 -33.62 1.24 3.61
N ALA A 652 -34.60 2.07 3.25
CA ALA A 652 -34.86 2.47 1.86
C ALA A 652 -33.67 3.22 1.23
N TRP A 653 -33.05 4.15 1.97
CA TRP A 653 -31.87 4.89 1.50
C TRP A 653 -30.67 3.95 1.27
N LEU A 654 -30.34 3.11 2.25
CA LEU A 654 -29.25 2.13 2.14
C LEU A 654 -29.51 1.18 0.97
N ALA A 655 -30.74 0.68 0.80
CA ALA A 655 -31.12 -0.19 -0.32
C ALA A 655 -30.88 0.47 -1.68
N ALA A 656 -31.33 1.71 -1.86
CA ALA A 656 -31.12 2.48 -3.07
C ALA A 656 -29.63 2.71 -3.37
N ARG A 657 -28.81 2.94 -2.33
CA ARG A 657 -27.37 3.16 -2.46
C ARG A 657 -26.58 1.89 -2.77
N PHE A 658 -26.94 0.75 -2.20
CA PHE A 658 -26.39 -0.55 -2.61
C PHE A 658 -26.72 -0.88 -4.06
N MET A 659 -27.96 -0.62 -4.49
CA MET A 659 -28.36 -0.77 -5.89
C MET A 659 -27.61 0.16 -6.83
N ASN A 660 -27.42 1.43 -6.46
CA ASN A 660 -26.64 2.35 -7.29
C ASN A 660 -25.17 1.92 -7.43
N PHE A 661 -24.54 1.42 -6.36
CA PHE A 661 -23.20 0.84 -6.47
C PHE A 661 -23.19 -0.36 -7.43
N LYS A 662 -24.17 -1.27 -7.34
CA LYS A 662 -24.32 -2.42 -8.25
C LYS A 662 -24.48 -1.97 -9.71
N GLU A 663 -25.36 -0.99 -9.97
CA GLU A 663 -25.57 -0.40 -11.30
C GLU A 663 -24.28 0.21 -11.87
N ARG A 664 -23.51 0.93 -11.04
CA ARG A 664 -22.20 1.47 -11.42
C ARG A 664 -21.17 0.36 -11.70
N LEU A 665 -21.14 -0.71 -10.90
CA LEU A 665 -20.26 -1.86 -11.13
C LEU A 665 -20.57 -2.57 -12.46
N GLU A 666 -21.85 -2.76 -12.77
CA GLU A 666 -22.32 -3.38 -14.02
C GLU A 666 -22.08 -2.47 -15.24
N ALA A 667 -22.23 -1.16 -15.07
CA ALA A 667 -21.84 -0.16 -16.07
C ALA A 667 -20.32 0.04 -16.21
N GLN A 668 -19.51 -0.64 -15.39
CA GLN A 668 -18.05 -0.46 -15.28
C GLN A 668 -17.62 0.99 -14.95
N ASP A 669 -18.45 1.70 -14.18
CA ASP A 669 -18.30 3.11 -13.79
C ASP A 669 -17.70 3.29 -12.37
N ILE A 670 -16.97 2.29 -11.91
CA ILE A 670 -16.17 2.31 -10.67
C ILE A 670 -14.70 2.35 -11.08
N HIS A 671 -13.91 3.23 -10.49
CA HIS A 671 -12.48 3.32 -10.80
C HIS A 671 -11.77 1.98 -10.45
N PRO A 672 -10.89 1.43 -11.30
CA PRO A 672 -10.07 0.29 -10.94
C PRO A 672 -9.22 0.58 -9.70
N ASP A 673 -9.15 -0.35 -8.75
CA ASP A 673 -8.24 -0.23 -7.61
C ASP A 673 -6.78 -0.38 -8.08
N SER A 674 -5.88 0.38 -7.46
CA SER A 674 -4.44 0.24 -7.62
C SER A 674 -3.73 0.46 -6.28
N SER A 675 -2.52 -0.06 -6.19
CA SER A 675 -1.51 0.28 -5.19
C SER A 675 -0.25 0.77 -5.91
N ARG A 676 0.73 1.26 -5.15
CA ARG A 676 2.06 1.60 -5.68
C ARG A 676 2.65 0.45 -6.53
N THR A 677 2.66 -0.76 -5.97
CA THR A 677 3.11 -1.99 -6.64
C THR A 677 2.32 -2.39 -7.90
N GLY A 678 1.20 -1.75 -8.24
CA GLY A 678 0.48 -1.98 -9.49
C GLY A 678 -1.06 -2.04 -9.37
N PRO A 679 -1.75 -2.37 -10.47
CA PRO A 679 -3.21 -2.53 -10.47
C PRO A 679 -3.65 -3.71 -9.60
N LEU A 680 -4.84 -3.61 -9.00
CA LEU A 680 -5.40 -4.63 -8.12
C LEU A 680 -6.61 -5.32 -8.76
N CYS A 681 -6.77 -6.61 -8.43
CA CYS A 681 -7.84 -7.46 -8.91
C CYS A 681 -9.22 -6.98 -8.42
N MET A 682 -10.12 -6.71 -9.36
CA MET A 682 -11.49 -6.24 -9.12
C MET A 682 -12.54 -7.38 -9.10
N TYR A 683 -12.12 -8.65 -9.30
CA TYR A 683 -13.06 -9.79 -9.43
C TYR A 683 -14.01 -9.92 -8.24
N GLN A 684 -13.51 -9.74 -7.01
CA GLN A 684 -14.27 -9.91 -5.78
C GLN A 684 -15.48 -8.97 -5.65
N TYR A 685 -15.43 -7.76 -6.23
CA TYR A 685 -16.60 -6.85 -6.26
C TYR A 685 -17.81 -7.50 -6.93
N THR A 686 -17.57 -8.40 -7.89
CA THR A 686 -18.63 -9.12 -8.62
C THR A 686 -19.27 -10.26 -7.84
N ARG A 687 -18.85 -10.49 -6.58
CA ARG A 687 -19.23 -11.63 -5.72
C ARG A 687 -20.11 -11.23 -4.52
N LEU A 688 -20.49 -9.96 -4.40
CA LEU A 688 -21.30 -9.48 -3.27
C LEU A 688 -22.82 -9.43 -3.53
N PHE A 689 -23.25 -9.18 -4.76
CA PHE A 689 -24.68 -9.10 -5.12
C PHE A 689 -25.19 -10.39 -5.79
N ASN A 690 -26.46 -10.71 -5.57
CA ASN A 690 -27.17 -11.85 -6.18
C ASN A 690 -26.50 -13.20 -5.92
N LEU A 691 -25.89 -13.35 -4.73
CA LEU A 691 -25.11 -14.52 -4.36
C LEU A 691 -25.56 -15.09 -3.01
N THR A 692 -25.52 -16.41 -2.87
CA THR A 692 -25.86 -17.13 -1.64
C THR A 692 -25.03 -18.40 -1.57
N ARG A 693 -24.57 -18.75 -0.37
CA ARG A 693 -23.92 -20.01 -0.09
C ARG A 693 -24.96 -21.08 0.16
N ILE A 694 -24.86 -22.18 -0.56
CA ILE A 694 -25.77 -23.31 -0.50
C ILE A 694 -25.10 -24.43 0.31
N PRO A 695 -25.69 -24.88 1.42
CA PRO A 695 -25.16 -26.00 2.18
C PRO A 695 -25.25 -27.29 1.34
N LYS A 696 -24.25 -28.15 1.47
CA LYS A 696 -24.19 -29.49 0.86
C LYS A 696 -23.58 -30.46 1.88
N PRO A 697 -23.83 -31.77 1.76
CA PRO A 697 -23.38 -32.75 2.75
C PRO A 697 -21.88 -32.65 3.10
N GLU A 698 -21.01 -32.54 2.09
CA GLU A 698 -19.54 -32.55 2.29
C GLU A 698 -18.84 -31.26 1.87
N CYS A 699 -19.28 -30.62 0.78
CA CYS A 699 -18.67 -29.42 0.22
C CYS A 699 -19.76 -28.48 -0.32
N ASP A 700 -19.99 -27.38 0.41
CA ASP A 700 -20.94 -26.31 0.06
C ASP A 700 -20.62 -25.71 -1.33
N MET A 701 -21.51 -24.88 -1.85
CA MET A 701 -21.25 -24.16 -3.11
C MET A 701 -21.86 -22.75 -3.08
N LEU A 702 -21.39 -21.87 -3.95
CA LEU A 702 -22.04 -20.58 -4.19
C LEU A 702 -23.05 -20.71 -5.35
N THR A 703 -24.14 -19.96 -5.30
CA THR A 703 -25.11 -19.89 -6.39
C THR A 703 -24.46 -19.40 -7.69
N ALA A 704 -25.00 -19.83 -8.83
CA ALA A 704 -24.73 -19.17 -10.09
C ALA A 704 -25.40 -17.78 -10.10
N LYS A 705 -24.85 -16.83 -10.86
CA LYS A 705 -25.52 -15.54 -11.05
C LYS A 705 -26.87 -15.77 -11.75
N PRO A 706 -27.98 -15.19 -11.25
CA PRO A 706 -29.27 -15.31 -11.91
C PRO A 706 -29.27 -14.61 -13.27
N ALA A 707 -30.18 -15.02 -14.15
CA ALA A 707 -30.48 -14.26 -15.35
C ALA A 707 -30.94 -12.84 -14.97
N GLU A 708 -30.54 -11.81 -15.74
CA GLU A 708 -30.71 -10.39 -15.36
C GLU A 708 -32.14 -9.99 -14.94
N LYS A 709 -33.18 -10.66 -15.46
CA LYS A 709 -34.58 -10.38 -15.12
C LYS A 709 -34.99 -10.94 -13.75
N ASN A 710 -34.34 -12.00 -13.29
CA ASN A 710 -34.70 -12.78 -12.10
C ASN A 710 -33.96 -12.32 -10.84
N GLY A 711 -33.01 -11.38 -10.95
CA GLY A 711 -32.20 -10.87 -9.83
C GLY A 711 -32.47 -9.42 -9.45
N ARG A 712 -33.69 -8.92 -9.66
CA ARG A 712 -34.07 -7.48 -9.59
C ARG A 712 -34.84 -7.10 -8.33
N HIS A 713 -34.73 -7.91 -7.28
CA HIS A 713 -35.41 -7.74 -6.01
C HIS A 713 -34.42 -7.85 -4.84
N ILE A 714 -34.85 -7.35 -3.69
CA ILE A 714 -34.18 -7.52 -2.40
C ILE A 714 -34.98 -8.50 -1.53
N HIS A 715 -34.29 -9.23 -0.67
CA HIS A 715 -34.91 -10.04 0.37
C HIS A 715 -35.09 -9.16 1.62
N VAL A 716 -36.23 -9.26 2.30
CA VAL A 716 -36.54 -8.48 3.51
C VAL A 716 -37.02 -9.43 4.61
N MET A 717 -36.46 -9.27 5.81
CA MET A 717 -36.85 -10.00 7.01
C MET A 717 -37.35 -9.05 8.09
N LEU A 718 -38.48 -9.38 8.71
CA LEU A 718 -39.04 -8.67 9.86
C LEU A 718 -39.73 -9.70 10.77
N ASN A 719 -39.33 -9.81 12.04
CA ASN A 719 -39.83 -10.84 12.97
C ASN A 719 -39.81 -12.27 12.39
N ASP A 720 -38.72 -12.65 11.72
CA ASP A 720 -38.56 -13.92 10.98
C ASP A 720 -39.47 -14.11 9.75
N TRP A 721 -40.45 -13.23 9.50
CA TRP A 721 -41.23 -13.25 8.26
C TRP A 721 -40.36 -12.84 7.08
N CYS A 722 -40.42 -13.62 6.00
CA CYS A 722 -39.57 -13.45 4.83
C CYS A 722 -40.38 -12.87 3.66
N TYR A 723 -39.83 -11.85 3.00
CA TYR A 723 -40.46 -11.17 1.86
C TYR A 723 -39.44 -10.90 0.75
N THR A 724 -39.89 -10.76 -0.48
CA THR A 724 -39.14 -10.05 -1.54
C THR A 724 -39.78 -8.72 -1.87
N ILE A 725 -38.98 -7.67 -1.99
CA ILE A 725 -39.41 -6.39 -2.57
C ILE A 725 -38.76 -6.25 -3.94
N GLN A 726 -39.59 -6.09 -4.98
CA GLN A 726 -39.13 -5.79 -6.32
C GLN A 726 -38.53 -4.38 -6.34
N ALA A 727 -37.31 -4.23 -6.86
CA ALA A 727 -36.56 -2.98 -6.75
C ALA A 727 -36.29 -2.30 -8.12
N TYR A 728 -36.56 -3.02 -9.22
CA TYR A 728 -36.60 -2.48 -10.58
C TYR A 728 -37.95 -2.72 -11.23
N ASP A 729 -38.35 -1.85 -12.15
CA ASP A 729 -39.55 -2.05 -12.97
C ASP A 729 -39.33 -3.06 -14.13
N GLY A 730 -40.39 -3.33 -14.88
CA GLY A 730 -40.33 -4.21 -16.06
C GLY A 730 -39.43 -3.70 -17.19
N ALA A 731 -39.08 -2.42 -17.21
CA ALA A 731 -38.12 -1.82 -18.13
C ALA A 731 -36.67 -1.87 -17.62
N GLY A 732 -36.43 -2.29 -16.38
CA GLY A 732 -35.11 -2.32 -15.75
C GLY A 732 -34.65 -1.00 -15.15
N ARG A 733 -35.58 -0.07 -14.88
CA ARG A 733 -35.29 1.17 -14.14
C ARG A 733 -35.49 0.93 -12.65
N ASN A 734 -34.62 1.51 -11.83
CA ASN A 734 -34.78 1.51 -10.38
C ASN A 734 -36.10 2.21 -10.00
N VAL A 735 -36.85 1.65 -9.03
CA VAL A 735 -38.16 2.21 -8.64
C VAL A 735 -38.08 3.50 -7.81
N GLY A 736 -36.88 3.83 -7.29
CA GLY A 736 -36.63 5.04 -6.52
C GLY A 736 -36.90 4.90 -5.02
N VAL A 737 -36.25 5.74 -4.21
CA VAL A 737 -36.18 5.61 -2.75
C VAL A 737 -37.56 5.62 -2.09
N LYS A 738 -38.47 6.52 -2.51
CA LYS A 738 -39.81 6.61 -1.96
C LYS A 738 -40.68 5.38 -2.22
N GLU A 739 -40.54 4.76 -3.39
CA GLU A 739 -41.29 3.54 -3.70
C GLU A 739 -40.77 2.35 -2.89
N LEU A 740 -39.47 2.33 -2.56
CA LEU A 740 -38.91 1.38 -1.59
C LEU A 740 -39.43 1.66 -0.17
N GLU A 741 -39.47 2.92 0.28
CA GLU A 741 -40.07 3.31 1.57
C GLU A 741 -41.53 2.82 1.66
N HIS A 742 -42.33 3.05 0.62
CA HIS A 742 -43.71 2.61 0.53
C HIS A 742 -43.84 1.08 0.62
N ARG A 743 -43.08 0.32 -0.18
CA ARG A 743 -43.14 -1.15 -0.18
C ARG A 743 -42.66 -1.76 1.13
N LEU A 744 -41.65 -1.18 1.77
CA LEU A 744 -41.21 -1.58 3.11
C LEU A 744 -42.34 -1.36 4.13
N TRP A 745 -43.06 -0.23 4.05
CA TRP A 745 -44.23 0.01 4.89
C TRP A 745 -45.40 -0.95 4.64
N GLU A 746 -45.66 -1.36 3.39
CA GLU A 746 -46.67 -2.39 3.13
C GLU A 746 -46.29 -3.76 3.73
N VAL A 747 -45.00 -4.14 3.66
CA VAL A 747 -44.49 -5.34 4.36
C VAL A 747 -44.69 -5.24 5.87
N VAL A 748 -44.38 -4.08 6.49
CA VAL A 748 -44.62 -3.87 7.93
C VAL A 748 -46.11 -4.02 8.28
N LYS A 749 -47.02 -3.48 7.47
CA LYS A 749 -48.48 -3.62 7.67
C LYS A 749 -48.95 -5.05 7.54
N ASP A 750 -48.43 -5.82 6.57
CA ASP A 750 -48.80 -7.23 6.39
C ASP A 750 -48.33 -8.07 7.60
N VAL A 751 -47.09 -7.87 8.09
CA VAL A 751 -46.59 -8.52 9.31
C VAL A 751 -47.45 -8.17 10.52
N GLN A 752 -47.70 -6.87 10.76
CA GLN A 752 -48.54 -6.42 11.89
C GLN A 752 -49.96 -7.01 11.84
N LYS A 753 -50.55 -7.09 10.64
CA LYS A 753 -51.86 -7.72 10.43
C LYS A 753 -51.83 -9.21 10.77
N ARG A 754 -50.84 -9.96 10.27
CA ARG A 754 -50.68 -11.40 10.52
C ARG A 754 -50.49 -11.69 12.01
N GLU A 755 -49.64 -10.92 12.68
CA GLU A 755 -49.41 -11.05 14.13
C GLU A 755 -50.67 -10.71 14.94
N ALA A 756 -51.42 -9.67 14.54
CA ALA A 756 -52.71 -9.33 15.16
C ALA A 756 -53.81 -10.39 14.93
N GLU A 757 -53.76 -11.11 13.80
CA GLU A 757 -54.60 -12.29 13.52
C GLU A 757 -54.13 -13.55 14.29
N GLY A 758 -53.05 -13.46 15.07
CA GLY A 758 -52.49 -14.57 15.86
C GLY A 758 -51.63 -15.54 15.05
N GLN A 759 -51.29 -15.21 13.80
CA GLN A 759 -50.35 -15.99 12.99
C GLN A 759 -48.91 -15.85 13.55
N ARG A 760 -48.03 -16.78 13.20
CA ARG A 760 -46.61 -16.75 13.58
C ARG A 760 -45.74 -17.14 12.40
N ALA A 761 -44.63 -16.42 12.21
CA ALA A 761 -43.63 -16.75 11.20
C ALA A 761 -43.14 -18.19 11.36
N LYS A 762 -43.05 -18.92 10.24
CA LYS A 762 -42.29 -20.18 10.19
C LYS A 762 -40.81 -19.80 10.10
N ARG A 763 -40.08 -19.94 11.21
CA ARG A 763 -38.69 -19.47 11.41
C ARG A 763 -37.64 -20.26 10.61
N VAL A 764 -37.82 -20.48 9.31
CA VAL A 764 -36.91 -21.26 8.47
C VAL A 764 -35.50 -20.63 8.42
N GLY A 765 -35.38 -19.30 8.52
CA GLY A 765 -34.10 -18.60 8.52
C GLY A 765 -33.10 -19.06 9.59
N ILE A 766 -33.58 -19.51 10.77
CA ILE A 766 -32.70 -20.00 11.85
C ILE A 766 -31.94 -21.27 11.46
N LEU A 767 -32.43 -22.03 10.48
CA LEU A 767 -31.72 -23.23 10.01
C LEU A 767 -30.39 -22.86 9.31
N THR A 768 -30.25 -21.63 8.81
CA THR A 768 -28.99 -21.15 8.20
C THR A 768 -27.87 -20.93 9.22
N SER A 769 -28.20 -20.80 10.51
CA SER A 769 -27.22 -20.65 11.59
C SER A 769 -26.72 -21.98 12.16
N ASP A 770 -27.14 -23.11 11.60
CA ASP A 770 -26.83 -24.45 12.09
C ASP A 770 -25.52 -24.99 11.49
N ASP A 771 -25.07 -26.18 11.94
CA ASP A 771 -23.94 -26.86 11.30
C ASP A 771 -24.25 -27.15 9.82
N ARG A 772 -23.22 -27.12 8.96
CA ARG A 772 -23.43 -27.15 7.50
C ARG A 772 -24.01 -28.47 7.01
N THR A 773 -23.79 -29.56 7.74
CA THR A 773 -24.24 -30.91 7.39
C THR A 773 -25.72 -31.08 7.73
N GLN A 774 -26.12 -30.68 8.95
CA GLN A 774 -27.51 -30.71 9.38
C GLN A 774 -28.35 -29.69 8.59
N TRP A 775 -27.81 -28.51 8.29
CA TRP A 775 -28.49 -27.55 7.42
C TRP A 775 -28.64 -28.08 5.98
N ALA A 776 -27.62 -28.73 5.41
CA ALA A 776 -27.74 -29.34 4.08
C ALA A 776 -28.91 -30.34 4.00
N LYS A 777 -29.03 -31.22 5.01
CA LYS A 777 -30.10 -32.20 5.14
C LYS A 777 -31.48 -31.53 5.31
N ASN A 778 -31.58 -30.54 6.20
CA ASN A 778 -32.84 -29.83 6.46
C ASN A 778 -33.30 -29.02 5.23
N ARG A 779 -32.36 -28.40 4.48
CA ARG A 779 -32.64 -27.71 3.22
C ARG A 779 -33.09 -28.67 2.11
N GLU A 780 -32.44 -29.84 1.98
CA GLU A 780 -32.86 -30.85 1.01
C GLU A 780 -34.28 -31.37 1.29
N TYR A 781 -34.59 -31.66 2.56
CA TYR A 781 -35.94 -32.06 2.98
C TYR A 781 -36.99 -30.99 2.62
N LEU A 782 -36.72 -29.72 2.95
CA LEU A 782 -37.60 -28.60 2.61
C LEU A 782 -37.81 -28.44 1.09
N LEU A 783 -36.78 -28.65 0.28
CA LEU A 783 -36.87 -28.59 -1.19
C LEU A 783 -37.64 -29.75 -1.81
N THR A 784 -37.62 -30.93 -1.18
CA THR A 784 -38.34 -32.11 -1.67
C THR A 784 -39.78 -32.22 -1.18
N SER A 785 -40.12 -31.54 -0.08
CA SER A 785 -41.46 -31.57 0.52
C SER A 785 -42.47 -30.65 -0.15
N SER A 786 -42.03 -29.54 -0.76
CA SER A 786 -42.95 -28.54 -1.34
C SER A 786 -42.33 -27.70 -2.46
N ASP A 787 -43.10 -27.47 -3.52
CA ASP A 787 -42.78 -26.49 -4.57
C ASP A 787 -42.88 -25.04 -4.07
N GLN A 788 -43.69 -24.76 -3.04
CA GLN A 788 -43.75 -23.45 -2.40
C GLN A 788 -42.44 -23.14 -1.69
N ASN A 789 -41.90 -24.08 -0.91
CA ASN A 789 -40.56 -23.94 -0.30
C ASN A 789 -39.48 -23.71 -1.35
N ARG A 790 -39.53 -24.43 -2.48
CA ARG A 790 -38.61 -24.25 -3.60
C ARG A 790 -38.70 -22.85 -4.22
N SER A 791 -39.90 -22.29 -4.37
CA SER A 791 -40.08 -20.90 -4.81
C SER A 791 -39.55 -19.89 -3.78
N SER A 792 -39.69 -20.16 -2.49
CA SER A 792 -39.16 -19.29 -1.42
C SER A 792 -37.63 -19.31 -1.39
N PHE A 793 -36.99 -20.48 -1.55
CA PHE A 793 -35.53 -20.58 -1.70
C PHE A 793 -35.02 -19.84 -2.94
N ASP A 794 -35.59 -20.07 -4.13
CA ASP A 794 -35.17 -19.39 -5.37
C ASP A 794 -35.27 -17.87 -5.23
N ALA A 795 -36.35 -17.36 -4.61
CA ALA A 795 -36.53 -15.95 -4.33
C ALA A 795 -35.43 -15.36 -3.42
N ILE A 796 -35.04 -16.07 -2.35
CA ILE A 796 -33.97 -15.61 -1.44
C ILE A 796 -32.60 -15.73 -2.10
N GLU A 797 -32.32 -16.82 -2.80
CA GLU A 797 -31.04 -17.13 -3.43
C GLU A 797 -30.71 -16.14 -4.55
N THR A 798 -31.71 -15.77 -5.37
CA THR A 798 -31.56 -14.82 -6.48
C THR A 798 -31.59 -13.34 -6.07
N ALA A 799 -32.10 -13.00 -4.88
CA ALA A 799 -32.17 -11.61 -4.39
C ALA A 799 -30.79 -10.94 -4.34
N MET A 800 -30.73 -9.63 -4.59
CA MET A 800 -29.47 -8.88 -4.62
C MET A 800 -28.72 -8.91 -3.29
N PHE A 801 -29.45 -8.69 -2.19
CA PHE A 801 -28.99 -8.73 -0.79
C PHE A 801 -30.22 -8.86 0.14
N THR A 802 -29.97 -9.10 1.43
CA THR A 802 -31.02 -9.11 2.48
C THR A 802 -31.04 -7.79 3.26
N ILE A 803 -32.23 -7.32 3.63
CA ILE A 803 -32.44 -6.31 4.67
C ILE A 803 -33.17 -6.96 5.85
N SER A 804 -32.58 -6.90 7.04
CA SER A 804 -33.24 -7.28 8.29
C SER A 804 -33.72 -6.03 9.02
N LEU A 805 -35.04 -5.87 9.13
CA LEU A 805 -35.67 -4.85 9.96
C LEU A 805 -35.82 -5.41 11.37
N ASP A 806 -35.01 -4.92 12.31
CA ASP A 806 -35.08 -5.30 13.71
C ASP A 806 -35.95 -4.28 14.46
N PRO A 807 -37.18 -4.60 14.90
CA PRO A 807 -38.13 -3.63 15.49
C PRO A 807 -37.79 -3.32 16.96
N TYR A 808 -36.51 -3.22 17.27
CA TYR A 808 -35.94 -2.95 18.56
C TYR A 808 -34.61 -2.20 18.37
N THR A 809 -34.09 -1.64 19.45
CA THR A 809 -32.67 -1.28 19.54
C THR A 809 -32.09 -2.12 20.67
N LEU A 810 -31.00 -2.86 20.42
CA LEU A 810 -30.42 -3.72 21.45
C LEU A 810 -29.65 -2.86 22.48
N PRO A 811 -29.99 -2.93 23.79
CA PRO A 811 -29.36 -2.12 24.81
C PRO A 811 -28.00 -2.67 25.29
N PRO A 812 -27.18 -1.81 25.93
CA PRO A 812 -26.03 -2.24 26.73
C PRO A 812 -26.40 -3.31 27.76
N THR A 813 -25.45 -4.17 28.13
CA THR A 813 -25.68 -5.14 29.21
C THR A 813 -25.57 -4.44 30.56
N ALA A 814 -26.30 -4.89 31.59
CA ALA A 814 -26.33 -4.24 32.90
C ALA A 814 -24.93 -4.06 33.53
N ASN A 815 -24.04 -5.06 33.34
CA ASN A 815 -22.66 -5.01 33.84
C ASN A 815 -21.79 -3.99 33.08
N SER A 816 -22.09 -3.70 31.82
CA SER A 816 -21.33 -2.73 31.00
C SER A 816 -21.62 -1.27 31.35
N ALA A 817 -22.67 -1.00 32.14
CA ALA A 817 -23.11 0.35 32.50
C ALA A 817 -22.57 0.87 33.87
N GLN A 818 -21.83 0.04 34.62
CA GLN A 818 -21.54 0.31 36.05
C GLN A 818 -20.18 0.99 36.33
N GLU A 819 -19.26 1.04 35.38
CA GLU A 819 -17.89 1.57 35.57
C GLU A 819 -17.48 2.49 34.40
N PRO A 820 -17.38 3.82 34.59
CA PRO A 820 -16.99 4.76 33.54
C PRO A 820 -15.50 4.61 33.19
N ASP A 821 -15.26 4.03 32.01
CA ASP A 821 -13.95 3.87 31.40
C ASP A 821 -14.01 4.51 30.01
N GLU A 822 -13.08 5.41 29.71
CA GLU A 822 -12.99 6.18 28.47
C GLU A 822 -12.99 5.29 27.21
N PHE A 823 -12.47 4.06 27.33
CA PHE A 823 -12.32 3.12 26.21
C PHE A 823 -13.48 2.13 26.07
N LYS A 824 -14.39 2.04 27.06
CA LYS A 824 -15.59 1.19 26.95
C LYS A 824 -16.60 1.85 26.02
N GLN A 825 -17.22 1.03 25.17
CA GLN A 825 -18.22 1.48 24.21
C GLN A 825 -19.53 0.67 24.33
N PRO A 826 -20.26 0.70 25.47
CA PRO A 826 -21.34 -0.25 25.76
C PRO A 826 -22.47 -0.28 24.72
N VAL A 827 -22.79 0.88 24.14
CA VAL A 827 -23.78 1.02 23.06
C VAL A 827 -23.27 0.42 21.74
N ILE A 828 -21.97 0.51 21.47
CA ILE A 828 -21.35 -0.08 20.28
C ILE A 828 -21.15 -1.59 20.47
N ASP A 829 -20.80 -2.06 21.67
CA ASP A 829 -20.76 -3.49 22.01
C ASP A 829 -22.17 -4.14 21.88
N ALA A 830 -23.23 -3.41 22.19
CA ALA A 830 -24.60 -3.83 21.86
C ALA A 830 -24.89 -3.84 20.35
N HIS A 831 -24.33 -2.89 19.58
CA HIS A 831 -24.42 -2.88 18.12
C HIS A 831 -23.68 -4.07 17.47
N VAL A 832 -22.51 -4.44 18.00
CA VAL A 832 -21.76 -5.65 17.59
C VAL A 832 -22.64 -6.89 17.73
N ARG A 833 -23.21 -7.12 18.91
CA ARG A 833 -24.06 -8.30 19.17
C ARG A 833 -25.25 -8.37 18.21
N ASN A 834 -25.97 -7.27 18.00
CA ASN A 834 -27.10 -7.26 17.08
C ASN A 834 -26.68 -7.43 15.60
N THR A 835 -25.61 -6.76 15.15
CA THR A 835 -25.17 -6.86 13.75
C THR A 835 -24.60 -8.24 13.44
N SER A 836 -23.79 -8.81 14.33
CA SER A 836 -23.14 -10.12 14.12
C SER A 836 -24.12 -11.31 14.11
N SER A 837 -25.22 -11.23 14.88
CA SER A 837 -26.07 -12.40 15.16
C SER A 837 -27.58 -12.16 15.24
N GLY A 838 -28.04 -10.91 15.37
CA GLY A 838 -29.43 -10.62 15.74
C GLY A 838 -29.76 -11.08 17.17
N LEU A 839 -31.05 -11.20 17.51
CA LEU A 839 -31.46 -11.81 18.77
C LEU A 839 -31.39 -13.35 18.65
N ASN A 840 -30.34 -13.96 19.20
CA ASN A 840 -30.14 -15.43 19.23
C ASN A 840 -30.11 -16.11 17.84
N GLY A 841 -29.66 -15.41 16.80
CA GLY A 841 -29.68 -15.92 15.42
C GLY A 841 -30.97 -15.63 14.64
N LEU A 842 -32.01 -15.07 15.28
CA LEU A 842 -33.28 -14.76 14.63
C LEU A 842 -33.20 -13.53 13.71
N ASN A 843 -34.15 -13.44 12.78
CA ASN A 843 -34.27 -12.37 11.78
C ASN A 843 -33.03 -12.20 10.88
N ARG A 844 -32.33 -13.30 10.55
CA ARG A 844 -31.10 -13.35 9.73
C ARG A 844 -31.14 -14.50 8.71
N TRP A 845 -30.31 -14.38 7.67
CA TRP A 845 -30.04 -15.44 6.69
C TRP A 845 -28.54 -15.53 6.43
N PHE A 846 -27.83 -16.32 7.24
CA PHE A 846 -26.36 -16.33 7.34
C PHE A 846 -25.62 -16.82 6.08
N ASP A 847 -26.35 -17.53 5.21
CA ASP A 847 -25.89 -17.97 3.89
C ASP A 847 -25.82 -16.83 2.84
N LYS A 848 -26.44 -15.67 3.09
CA LYS A 848 -26.44 -14.56 2.12
C LYS A 848 -25.08 -13.89 2.12
N SER A 849 -24.56 -13.56 0.93
CA SER A 849 -23.31 -12.79 0.79
C SER A 849 -23.34 -11.47 1.56
N LEU A 850 -24.51 -10.83 1.64
CA LEU A 850 -24.71 -9.53 2.28
C LEU A 850 -26.11 -9.42 2.91
N THR A 851 -26.14 -9.15 4.21
CA THR A 851 -27.34 -8.82 5.00
C THR A 851 -27.12 -7.47 5.71
N VAL A 852 -28.03 -6.52 5.50
CA VAL A 852 -28.02 -5.20 6.16
C VAL A 852 -29.06 -5.22 7.29
N SER A 853 -28.62 -5.09 8.54
CA SER A 853 -29.53 -4.96 9.70
C SER A 853 -29.78 -3.49 10.00
N VAL A 854 -31.04 -3.10 10.20
CA VAL A 854 -31.45 -1.73 10.59
C VAL A 854 -32.38 -1.81 11.79
N GLU A 855 -31.99 -1.17 12.89
CA GLU A 855 -32.68 -1.13 14.18
C GLU A 855 -33.68 0.04 14.28
N SER A 856 -34.54 0.01 15.31
CA SER A 856 -35.65 0.97 15.46
C SER A 856 -35.21 2.43 15.63
N ASN A 857 -34.00 2.69 16.13
CA ASN A 857 -33.38 4.03 16.20
C ASN A 857 -32.64 4.45 14.91
N GLY A 858 -32.66 3.63 13.86
CA GLY A 858 -31.93 3.85 12.61
C GLY A 858 -30.42 3.50 12.67
N ARG A 859 -29.94 2.89 13.77
CA ARG A 859 -28.62 2.24 13.83
C ARG A 859 -28.58 1.12 12.79
N ALA A 860 -27.50 1.05 12.03
CA ALA A 860 -27.37 0.12 10.92
C ALA A 860 -26.00 -0.56 10.89
N GLY A 861 -25.97 -1.77 10.36
CA GLY A 861 -24.77 -2.57 10.19
C GLY A 861 -24.93 -3.61 9.09
N MET A 862 -23.86 -4.32 8.80
CA MET A 862 -23.80 -5.37 7.78
C MET A 862 -23.17 -6.64 8.36
N ASN A 863 -23.78 -7.77 8.02
CA ASN A 863 -23.27 -9.12 8.22
C ASN A 863 -23.11 -9.76 6.84
N GLY A 864 -22.08 -10.57 6.63
CA GLY A 864 -21.89 -11.23 5.33
C GLY A 864 -21.12 -12.54 5.39
N GLU A 865 -21.36 -13.38 4.40
CA GLU A 865 -20.66 -14.65 4.22
C GLU A 865 -19.25 -14.41 3.66
N HIS A 866 -18.25 -15.15 4.15
CA HIS A 866 -16.84 -14.84 3.88
C HIS A 866 -16.24 -15.62 2.70
N SER A 867 -16.85 -16.72 2.26
CA SER A 867 -16.37 -17.43 1.07
C SER A 867 -16.29 -16.57 -0.22
N PRO A 868 -17.19 -15.60 -0.53
CA PRO A 868 -17.18 -14.97 -1.85
C PRO A 868 -16.11 -13.87 -2.02
N CYS A 869 -15.69 -13.24 -0.92
CA CYS A 869 -14.79 -12.09 -0.91
C CYS A 869 -14.14 -11.84 0.48
N ASP A 870 -13.02 -11.12 0.46
CA ASP A 870 -12.32 -10.60 1.62
C ASP A 870 -12.97 -9.32 2.16
N ALA A 871 -12.92 -9.11 3.49
CA ALA A 871 -13.62 -8.04 4.21
C ALA A 871 -13.30 -6.61 3.73
N LEU A 872 -12.16 -6.41 3.07
CA LEU A 872 -11.81 -5.14 2.41
C LEU A 872 -12.86 -4.74 1.36
N ILE A 873 -13.35 -5.67 0.54
CA ILE A 873 -14.27 -5.35 -0.56
C ILE A 873 -15.64 -4.89 -0.04
N PRO A 874 -16.33 -5.60 0.89
CA PRO A 874 -17.52 -5.07 1.56
C PRO A 874 -17.30 -3.70 2.21
N SER A 875 -16.14 -3.44 2.82
CA SER A 875 -15.84 -2.14 3.42
C SER A 875 -15.81 -1.01 2.38
N ILE A 876 -15.19 -1.23 1.20
CA ILE A 876 -15.18 -0.23 0.12
C ILE A 876 -16.59 0.01 -0.44
N ILE A 877 -17.42 -1.03 -0.59
CA ILE A 877 -18.84 -0.85 -1.00
C ILE A 877 -19.60 -0.04 0.06
N VAL A 878 -19.46 -0.36 1.35
CA VAL A 878 -20.21 0.34 2.40
C VAL A 878 -19.77 1.78 2.56
N ASP A 879 -18.46 2.08 2.51
CA ASP A 879 -17.98 3.46 2.57
C ASP A 879 -18.65 4.33 1.49
N TYR A 880 -18.80 3.79 0.27
CA TYR A 880 -19.60 4.43 -0.77
C TYR A 880 -21.10 4.54 -0.41
N VAL A 881 -21.72 3.47 0.12
CA VAL A 881 -23.15 3.45 0.45
C VAL A 881 -23.51 4.46 1.54
N VAL A 882 -22.66 4.62 2.57
CA VAL A 882 -22.88 5.55 3.68
C VAL A 882 -22.22 6.92 3.48
N ALA A 883 -21.61 7.18 2.30
CA ALA A 883 -20.89 8.42 2.02
C ALA A 883 -21.76 9.68 1.98
N GLU A 884 -23.03 9.57 1.56
CA GLU A 884 -23.96 10.72 1.55
C GLU A 884 -25.10 10.42 2.54
N PRO A 885 -25.50 11.42 3.35
CA PRO A 885 -26.60 11.27 4.30
C PRO A 885 -27.95 11.06 3.59
N ILE A 886 -28.99 10.67 4.34
CA ILE A 886 -30.34 10.48 3.80
C ILE A 886 -30.85 11.80 3.17
N ASP A 887 -31.09 11.82 1.87
CA ASP A 887 -31.80 12.94 1.24
C ASP A 887 -33.30 12.89 1.56
N ILE A 888 -33.74 13.72 2.51
CA ILE A 888 -35.13 13.85 2.93
C ILE A 888 -36.04 14.31 1.77
N THR A 889 -35.51 15.03 0.77
CA THR A 889 -36.30 15.49 -0.38
C THR A 889 -36.72 14.33 -1.29
N ALA A 890 -35.88 13.29 -1.41
CA ALA A 890 -36.17 12.06 -2.17
C ALA A 890 -37.36 11.25 -1.61
N PHE A 891 -37.75 11.46 -0.35
CA PHE A 891 -38.96 10.89 0.27
C PHE A 891 -40.17 11.81 0.13
N SER A 892 -39.96 13.09 -0.21
CA SER A 892 -41.01 14.11 -0.30
C SER A 892 -41.65 14.18 -1.70
N GLU A 893 -40.90 13.89 -2.76
CA GLU A 893 -41.42 13.83 -4.14
C GLU A 893 -42.67 12.93 -4.25
N ALA A 894 -43.61 13.20 -5.16
CA ALA A 894 -44.68 12.23 -5.40
C ALA A 894 -44.08 10.93 -5.96
N PRO A 895 -44.59 9.72 -5.62
CA PRO A 895 -44.12 8.49 -6.25
C PRO A 895 -44.19 8.68 -7.76
N GLN A 896 -43.06 8.47 -8.46
CA GLN A 896 -43.06 8.64 -9.90
C GLN A 896 -44.14 7.72 -10.47
N LYS A 897 -45.13 8.30 -11.16
CA LYS A 897 -46.07 7.51 -11.96
C LYS A 897 -45.27 6.92 -13.10
N LEU A 898 -44.66 5.75 -12.86
CA LEU A 898 -44.03 4.95 -13.88
C LEU A 898 -45.06 4.74 -14.98
N GLY A 899 -44.82 5.38 -16.14
CA GLY A 899 -45.74 5.36 -17.27
C GLY A 899 -46.14 3.92 -17.58
N GLY A 900 -47.45 3.66 -17.53
CA GLY A 900 -47.97 2.32 -17.27
C GLY A 900 -47.48 1.26 -18.25
N LEU A 901 -46.86 0.22 -17.71
CA LEU A 901 -46.75 -1.11 -18.29
C LEU A 901 -46.82 -2.12 -17.16
N GLU A 902 -47.84 -2.97 -17.20
CA GLU A 902 -47.98 -4.11 -16.28
C GLU A 902 -46.83 -5.10 -16.50
N TYR A 903 -46.24 -5.61 -15.43
CA TYR A 903 -45.51 -6.87 -15.50
C TYR A 903 -46.35 -7.98 -14.88
N VAL A 904 -46.78 -8.90 -15.74
CA VAL A 904 -47.57 -10.08 -15.36
C VAL A 904 -46.60 -11.21 -14.97
N GLY A 905 -46.22 -11.24 -13.69
CA GLY A 905 -45.59 -12.38 -13.04
C GLY A 905 -46.53 -13.02 -12.00
N PRO A 906 -46.36 -14.31 -11.64
CA PRO A 906 -47.26 -15.00 -10.71
C PRO A 906 -47.04 -14.53 -9.25
N GLY A 907 -47.75 -13.47 -8.86
CA GLY A 907 -47.79 -12.93 -7.50
C GLY A 907 -48.05 -11.43 -7.47
N GLU A 908 -49.34 -11.07 -7.42
CA GLU A 908 -49.96 -9.81 -6.95
C GLU A 908 -49.23 -8.46 -7.17
N GLY A 909 -49.91 -7.53 -7.85
CA GLY A 909 -49.34 -6.26 -8.37
C GLY A 909 -49.00 -5.16 -7.34
N GLN A 910 -48.54 -5.51 -6.14
CA GLN A 910 -48.16 -4.57 -5.07
C GLN A 910 -46.64 -4.30 -5.00
N GLY A 911 -45.82 -4.99 -5.80
CA GLY A 911 -44.36 -4.80 -5.85
C GLY A 911 -43.58 -5.47 -4.71
N TRP A 912 -44.26 -6.20 -3.84
CA TRP A 912 -43.70 -7.06 -2.80
C TRP A 912 -44.41 -8.42 -2.79
N LYS A 913 -43.76 -9.46 -2.24
CA LYS A 913 -44.32 -10.82 -2.13
C LYS A 913 -43.89 -11.46 -0.80
N HIS A 914 -44.84 -12.03 -0.06
CA HIS A 914 -44.58 -12.90 1.09
C HIS A 914 -43.98 -14.24 0.63
N LEU A 915 -42.95 -14.71 1.32
CA LEU A 915 -42.32 -16.00 1.09
C LEU A 915 -42.82 -17.00 2.13
N ASP A 916 -43.87 -17.73 1.76
CA ASP A 916 -44.49 -18.73 2.62
C ASP A 916 -43.68 -20.03 2.70
N TRP A 917 -43.86 -20.77 3.79
CA TRP A 917 -43.10 -21.97 4.11
C TRP A 917 -44.00 -23.11 4.60
N GLU A 918 -44.01 -24.21 3.86
CA GLU A 918 -44.66 -25.46 4.26
C GLU A 918 -43.67 -26.29 5.10
N VAL A 919 -43.89 -26.30 6.42
CA VAL A 919 -43.10 -27.05 7.39
C VAL A 919 -43.96 -28.08 8.11
N ASP A 920 -43.36 -29.23 8.41
CA ASP A 920 -43.99 -30.32 9.15
C ASP A 920 -43.38 -30.49 10.56
N SER A 921 -43.86 -31.49 11.31
CA SER A 921 -43.37 -31.79 12.66
C SER A 921 -41.89 -32.26 12.75
N ILE A 922 -41.24 -32.50 11.61
CA ILE A 922 -39.80 -32.77 11.55
C ILE A 922 -39.08 -31.42 11.49
N ILE A 923 -39.40 -30.57 10.52
CA ILE A 923 -38.75 -29.27 10.38
C ILE A 923 -39.07 -28.32 11.56
N GLU A 924 -40.28 -28.33 12.12
CA GLU A 924 -40.61 -27.52 13.30
C GLU A 924 -39.76 -27.91 14.53
N ARG A 925 -39.36 -29.19 14.63
CA ARG A 925 -38.45 -29.68 15.67
C ARG A 925 -37.01 -29.26 15.41
N GLU A 926 -36.58 -29.33 14.15
CA GLU A 926 -35.26 -28.90 13.71
C GLU A 926 -35.07 -27.39 13.89
N ILE A 927 -36.05 -26.56 13.53
CA ILE A 927 -36.09 -25.12 13.80
C ILE A 927 -35.85 -24.84 15.29
N LYS A 928 -36.59 -25.53 16.18
CA LYS A 928 -36.44 -25.36 17.63
C LYS A 928 -35.07 -25.80 18.15
N GLN A 929 -34.46 -26.82 17.56
CA GLN A 929 -33.12 -27.27 17.93
C GLN A 929 -32.03 -26.31 17.43
N ALA A 930 -32.15 -25.83 16.19
CA ALA A 930 -31.27 -24.83 15.61
C ALA A 930 -31.34 -23.50 16.38
N GLU A 931 -32.54 -23.04 16.79
CA GLU A 931 -32.70 -21.89 17.70
C GLU A 931 -31.95 -22.09 19.03
N GLY A 932 -31.99 -23.30 19.60
CA GLY A 932 -31.21 -23.64 20.79
C GLY A 932 -29.68 -23.64 20.59
N ARG A 933 -29.21 -24.16 19.45
CA ARG A 933 -27.78 -24.15 19.08
C ARG A 933 -27.27 -22.75 18.75
N ALA A 934 -28.02 -21.98 17.97
CA ALA A 934 -27.74 -20.59 17.63
C ALA A 934 -27.65 -19.72 18.89
N LYS A 935 -28.62 -19.87 19.80
CA LYS A 935 -28.59 -19.20 21.11
C LYS A 935 -27.31 -19.51 21.88
N ALA A 936 -26.90 -20.78 21.96
CA ALA A 936 -25.67 -21.16 22.66
C ALA A 936 -24.41 -20.52 22.03
N ILE A 937 -24.33 -20.43 20.70
CA ILE A 937 -23.22 -19.77 20.00
C ILE A 937 -23.20 -18.25 20.29
N VAL A 938 -24.38 -17.61 20.36
CA VAL A 938 -24.50 -16.17 20.67
C VAL A 938 -24.21 -15.89 22.14
N GLU A 939 -24.67 -16.74 23.06
CA GLU A 939 -24.41 -16.60 24.51
C GLU A 939 -22.95 -16.90 24.89
N ASP A 940 -22.21 -17.62 24.05
CA ASP A 940 -20.78 -17.90 24.24
C ASP A 940 -19.86 -16.82 23.62
N SER A 941 -20.36 -15.93 22.77
CA SER A 941 -19.56 -14.94 22.06
C SER A 941 -19.31 -13.67 22.88
N ASP A 942 -18.07 -13.46 23.30
CA ASP A 942 -17.58 -12.27 23.99
C ASP A 942 -17.03 -11.25 22.98
N ALA A 943 -17.93 -10.50 22.33
CA ALA A 943 -17.58 -9.58 21.23
C ALA A 943 -17.71 -8.10 21.62
N GLY A 944 -16.73 -7.27 21.25
CA GLY A 944 -16.79 -5.83 21.49
C GLY A 944 -15.78 -4.97 20.73
N GLN A 945 -15.91 -3.66 20.85
CA GLN A 945 -15.03 -2.64 20.25
C GLN A 945 -14.18 -1.92 21.30
N LEU A 946 -12.93 -1.61 20.95
CA LEU A 946 -12.03 -0.71 21.67
C LEU A 946 -11.71 0.47 20.74
N TRP A 947 -11.94 1.68 21.22
CA TRP A 947 -11.69 2.93 20.50
C TRP A 947 -10.53 3.68 21.15
N TYR A 948 -9.31 3.46 20.65
CA TYR A 948 -8.10 4.05 21.21
C TYR A 948 -7.79 5.41 20.57
N SER A 949 -7.84 6.47 21.38
CA SER A 949 -7.82 7.89 20.94
C SER A 949 -6.56 8.67 21.38
N GLU A 950 -5.70 8.12 22.24
CA GLU A 950 -4.55 8.87 22.80
C GLU A 950 -3.43 9.14 21.77
N TYR A 951 -3.37 8.29 20.74
CA TYR A 951 -2.63 8.49 19.49
C TYR A 951 -3.06 7.42 18.47
N ALA A 952 -2.72 7.64 17.20
CA ALA A 952 -2.95 6.66 16.15
C ALA A 952 -1.94 6.84 15.00
N ALA A 953 -2.33 6.53 13.76
CA ALA A 953 -1.43 6.41 12.61
C ALA A 953 -0.63 7.69 12.29
N ASP A 954 -1.16 8.89 12.60
CA ASP A 954 -0.41 10.13 12.38
C ASP A 954 0.83 10.23 13.28
N TRP A 955 0.69 9.92 14.57
CA TRP A 955 1.82 9.92 15.51
C TRP A 955 2.83 8.82 15.14
N MET A 956 2.34 7.63 14.79
CA MET A 956 3.19 6.49 14.36
C MET A 956 4.05 6.86 13.15
N LYS A 957 3.48 7.53 12.15
CA LYS A 957 4.20 7.97 10.94
C LYS A 957 5.10 9.18 11.20
N LYS A 958 4.58 10.24 11.81
CA LYS A 958 5.25 11.56 11.93
C LYS A 958 6.30 11.58 13.03
N THR A 959 5.96 11.06 14.21
CA THR A 959 6.81 11.09 15.41
C THR A 959 7.57 9.77 15.58
N GLY A 960 6.86 8.63 15.57
CA GLY A 960 7.47 7.31 15.74
C GLY A 960 8.31 6.84 14.55
N ARG A 961 8.06 7.38 13.35
CA ARG A 961 8.66 6.96 12.06
C ARG A 961 8.55 5.45 11.80
N VAL A 962 7.40 4.88 12.14
CA VAL A 962 7.11 3.44 12.08
C VAL A 962 5.87 3.14 11.22
N SER A 963 5.85 1.95 10.62
CA SER A 963 4.66 1.41 9.94
C SER A 963 3.52 1.23 10.96
N PRO A 964 2.36 1.88 10.81
CA PRO A 964 1.26 1.77 11.77
C PRO A 964 0.75 0.33 11.94
N ASP A 965 0.74 -0.42 10.83
CA ASP A 965 0.25 -1.79 10.77
C ASP A 965 1.16 -2.74 11.58
N ALA A 966 2.46 -2.75 11.25
CA ALA A 966 3.48 -3.48 12.01
C ALA A 966 3.51 -3.08 13.50
N TYR A 967 3.36 -1.79 13.80
CA TYR A 967 3.33 -1.30 15.18
C TYR A 967 2.11 -1.81 15.96
N ILE A 968 0.92 -1.80 15.35
CA ILE A 968 -0.31 -2.35 15.95
C ILE A 968 -0.16 -3.87 16.14
N GLN A 969 0.35 -4.59 15.15
CA GLN A 969 0.61 -6.03 15.24
C GLN A 969 1.53 -6.37 16.41
N LEU A 970 2.64 -5.65 16.59
CA LEU A 970 3.54 -5.84 17.73
C LEU A 970 2.92 -5.44 19.07
N ALA A 971 2.01 -4.46 19.10
CA ALA A 971 1.22 -4.15 20.29
C ALA A 971 0.26 -5.30 20.67
N LEU A 972 -0.33 -5.99 19.69
CA LEU A 972 -1.14 -7.20 19.92
C LEU A 972 -0.28 -8.36 20.45
N GLN A 973 0.95 -8.53 19.96
CA GLN A 973 1.90 -9.54 20.46
C GLN A 973 2.29 -9.28 21.92
N LEU A 974 2.57 -8.01 22.26
CA LEU A 974 2.87 -7.59 23.63
C LEU A 974 1.66 -7.78 24.54
N ALA A 975 0.45 -7.41 24.10
CA ALA A 975 -0.80 -7.60 24.84
C ALA A 975 -1.06 -9.08 25.13
N TRP A 976 -0.89 -9.96 24.13
CA TRP A 976 -0.99 -11.41 24.31
C TRP A 976 -0.02 -11.93 25.36
N TYR A 977 1.27 -11.60 25.25
CA TYR A 977 2.25 -12.09 26.22
C TYR A 977 1.99 -11.57 27.65
N LYS A 978 1.52 -10.33 27.79
CA LYS A 978 1.15 -9.74 29.09
C LYS A 978 -0.13 -10.31 29.69
N GLN A 979 -1.01 -10.91 28.90
CA GLN A 979 -2.21 -11.61 29.35
C GLN A 979 -1.92 -13.08 29.70
N HIS A 980 -1.16 -13.77 28.84
CA HIS A 980 -1.02 -15.23 28.88
C HIS A 980 0.35 -15.74 29.38
N GLY A 981 1.33 -14.86 29.61
CA GLY A 981 2.70 -15.22 30.02
C GLY A 981 3.46 -16.10 29.03
N SER A 982 2.96 -16.20 27.80
CA SER A 982 3.38 -17.14 26.75
C SER A 982 3.04 -16.58 25.38
N PHE A 983 3.59 -17.17 24.31
CA PHE A 983 3.35 -16.75 22.93
C PHE A 983 2.44 -17.72 22.19
N THR A 984 1.87 -17.28 21.06
CA THR A 984 1.06 -18.11 20.16
C THR A 984 1.38 -17.86 18.70
N ALA A 985 1.15 -18.85 17.84
CA ALA A 985 1.11 -18.63 16.41
C ALA A 985 0.02 -17.59 16.08
N THR A 986 0.39 -16.61 15.26
CA THR A 986 -0.45 -15.44 14.95
C THR A 986 -0.64 -15.35 13.45
N TYR A 987 -1.89 -15.29 13.04
CA TYR A 987 -2.31 -15.08 11.66
C TYR A 987 -2.57 -13.60 11.42
N GLU A 988 -2.05 -13.09 10.32
CA GLU A 988 -2.47 -11.82 9.76
C GLU A 988 -2.72 -11.98 8.25
N THR A 989 -3.67 -11.23 7.72
CA THR A 989 -4.08 -11.30 6.31
C THR A 989 -3.17 -10.48 5.41
N ALA A 990 -2.39 -11.14 4.54
CA ALA A 990 -1.78 -10.48 3.37
C ALA A 990 -2.74 -10.53 2.17
N SER A 991 -3.02 -9.38 1.55
CA SER A 991 -3.79 -9.32 0.30
C SER A 991 -2.93 -9.72 -0.90
N THR A 992 -3.34 -10.73 -1.65
CA THR A 992 -2.69 -11.14 -2.91
C THR A 992 -3.39 -10.58 -4.16
N ARG A 993 -4.21 -9.52 -4.00
CA ARG A 993 -4.96 -8.88 -5.09
C ARG A 993 -4.11 -8.33 -6.25
N LEU A 994 -2.78 -8.27 -6.14
CA LEU A 994 -1.89 -7.99 -7.28
C LEU A 994 -1.99 -9.06 -8.39
N PHE A 995 -2.50 -10.25 -8.06
CA PHE A 995 -2.67 -11.37 -8.98
C PHE A 995 -4.12 -11.55 -9.42
N LYS A 996 -4.31 -12.14 -10.60
CA LYS A 996 -5.60 -12.49 -11.18
C LYS A 996 -6.37 -13.43 -10.23
N HIS A 997 -7.53 -12.98 -9.76
CA HIS A 997 -8.35 -13.64 -8.74
C HIS A 997 -7.61 -13.87 -7.40
N GLY A 998 -6.59 -13.05 -7.10
CA GLY A 998 -5.93 -13.08 -5.80
C GLY A 998 -6.87 -12.77 -4.64
N ARG A 999 -6.71 -13.55 -3.57
CA ARG A 999 -7.38 -13.36 -2.28
C ARG A 999 -6.35 -13.06 -1.20
N THR A 1000 -5.91 -14.08 -0.47
CA THR A 1000 -5.04 -13.90 0.70
C THR A 1000 -3.92 -14.92 0.80
N ASP A 1001 -2.80 -14.50 1.39
CA ASP A 1001 -1.77 -15.32 2.01
C ASP A 1001 -1.64 -14.91 3.50
N VAL A 1002 -0.68 -15.48 4.24
CA VAL A 1002 -0.51 -15.24 5.68
C VAL A 1002 0.76 -14.44 5.96
N ILE A 1003 0.65 -13.47 6.85
CA ILE A 1003 1.78 -12.88 7.56
C ILE A 1003 1.89 -13.58 8.92
N ARG A 1004 3.02 -14.25 9.16
CA ARG A 1004 3.31 -14.91 10.44
C ARG A 1004 3.93 -13.89 11.40
N THR A 1005 3.10 -13.08 12.06
CA THR A 1005 3.53 -11.98 12.95
C THR A 1005 4.42 -12.46 14.10
N TYR A 1006 4.19 -13.69 14.60
CA TYR A 1006 5.04 -14.28 15.62
C TYR A 1006 6.35 -14.79 14.99
N SER A 1007 7.44 -14.08 15.27
CA SER A 1007 8.79 -14.31 14.75
C SER A 1007 9.84 -14.23 15.87
N THR A 1008 11.08 -14.64 15.59
CA THR A 1008 12.22 -14.46 16.51
C THR A 1008 12.42 -12.99 16.91
N ASP A 1009 12.35 -12.06 15.96
CA ASP A 1009 12.47 -10.61 16.24
C ASP A 1009 11.30 -10.09 17.10
N THR A 1010 10.07 -10.52 16.81
CA THR A 1010 8.86 -10.20 17.57
C THR A 1010 8.97 -10.69 19.02
N ARG A 1011 9.40 -11.94 19.21
CA ARG A 1011 9.63 -12.56 20.52
C ARG A 1011 10.65 -11.78 21.33
N ASP A 1012 11.78 -11.44 20.70
CA ASP A 1012 12.86 -10.73 21.38
C ASP A 1012 12.46 -9.30 21.74
N PHE A 1013 11.72 -8.61 20.87
CA PHE A 1013 11.05 -7.33 21.20
C PHE A 1013 10.14 -7.47 22.43
N VAL A 1014 9.19 -8.41 22.43
CA VAL A 1014 8.25 -8.57 23.54
C VAL A 1014 8.98 -8.90 24.85
N LYS A 1015 9.97 -9.80 24.84
CA LYS A 1015 10.78 -10.13 26.03
C LYS A 1015 11.59 -8.94 26.53
N THR A 1016 12.20 -8.16 25.63
CA THR A 1016 12.94 -6.94 25.99
C THR A 1016 12.01 -5.85 26.52
N MET A 1017 10.77 -5.77 26.01
CA MET A 1017 9.81 -4.76 26.43
C MET A 1017 9.31 -4.98 27.86
N VAL A 1018 9.02 -6.23 28.24
CA VAL A 1018 8.57 -6.59 29.60
C VAL A 1018 9.71 -6.69 30.63
N ASP A 1019 10.97 -6.75 30.20
CA ASP A 1019 12.11 -6.70 31.10
C ASP A 1019 12.25 -5.31 31.73
N SER A 1020 12.29 -5.24 33.07
CA SER A 1020 12.49 -4.02 33.83
C SER A 1020 13.95 -3.57 33.91
N GLY A 1021 14.90 -4.46 33.59
CA GLY A 1021 16.33 -4.16 33.49
C GLY A 1021 16.78 -3.65 32.11
N ALA A 1022 15.98 -3.84 31.06
CA ALA A 1022 16.31 -3.43 29.70
C ALA A 1022 16.22 -1.91 29.49
N SER A 1023 17.23 -1.33 28.82
CA SER A 1023 17.26 0.11 28.50
C SER A 1023 16.24 0.50 27.43
N VAL A 1024 15.89 1.79 27.39
CA VAL A 1024 15.02 2.37 26.35
C VAL A 1024 15.59 2.11 24.95
N ASP A 1025 16.90 2.30 24.76
CA ASP A 1025 17.59 2.00 23.49
C ASP A 1025 17.45 0.53 23.06
N ALA A 1026 17.54 -0.42 24.01
CA ALA A 1026 17.38 -1.84 23.71
C ALA A 1026 15.93 -2.17 23.30
N LYS A 1027 14.94 -1.56 23.96
CA LYS A 1027 13.51 -1.68 23.62
C LYS A 1027 13.21 -1.08 22.25
N LEU A 1028 13.77 0.09 21.94
CA LEU A 1028 13.61 0.73 20.63
C LEU A 1028 14.30 -0.06 19.50
N ALA A 1029 15.53 -0.51 19.72
CA ALA A 1029 16.28 -1.28 18.72
C ALA A 1029 15.65 -2.65 18.42
N THR A 1030 15.08 -3.32 19.42
CA THR A 1030 14.34 -4.59 19.22
C THR A 1030 13.00 -4.33 18.52
N LEU A 1031 12.25 -3.30 18.90
CA LEU A 1031 11.03 -2.87 18.20
C LEU A 1031 11.28 -2.59 16.72
N GLN A 1032 12.33 -1.83 16.39
CA GLN A 1032 12.68 -1.50 15.00
C GLN A 1032 13.05 -2.75 14.18
N ARG A 1033 13.78 -3.72 14.75
CA ARG A 1033 14.04 -5.01 14.07
C ARG A 1033 12.77 -5.79 13.82
N ALA A 1034 11.89 -5.91 14.82
CA ALA A 1034 10.61 -6.59 14.69
C ALA A 1034 9.71 -5.95 13.63
N ILE A 1035 9.65 -4.62 13.56
CA ILE A 1035 8.90 -3.87 12.52
C ILE A 1035 9.47 -4.15 11.12
N ASN A 1036 10.80 -4.14 10.97
CA ASN A 1036 11.43 -4.41 9.67
C ASN A 1036 11.24 -5.85 9.21
N SER A 1037 11.29 -6.81 10.15
CA SER A 1037 11.02 -8.24 9.92
C SER A 1037 9.56 -8.45 9.48
N HIS A 1038 8.61 -7.80 10.16
CA HIS A 1038 7.19 -7.80 9.81
C HIS A 1038 6.93 -7.21 8.42
N ASN A 1039 7.36 -5.96 8.16
CA ASN A 1039 7.18 -5.30 6.86
C ASN A 1039 7.78 -6.12 5.70
N THR A 1040 8.92 -6.77 5.92
CA THR A 1040 9.56 -7.68 4.96
C THR A 1040 8.64 -8.87 4.63
N TYR A 1041 8.08 -9.51 5.67
CA TYR A 1041 7.14 -10.62 5.49
C TYR A 1041 5.85 -10.17 4.80
N THR A 1042 5.30 -9.00 5.15
CA THR A 1042 4.11 -8.39 4.52
C THR A 1042 4.30 -8.19 3.02
N ARG A 1043 5.45 -7.67 2.59
CA ARG A 1043 5.80 -7.56 1.16
C ARG A 1043 5.90 -8.92 0.50
N ASP A 1044 6.62 -9.87 1.11
CA ASP A 1044 6.81 -11.21 0.55
C ASP A 1044 5.48 -11.95 0.37
N ALA A 1045 4.64 -11.99 1.41
CA ALA A 1045 3.33 -12.64 1.36
C ALA A 1045 2.39 -11.98 0.34
N SER A 1046 2.30 -10.64 0.32
CA SER A 1046 1.44 -9.90 -0.63
C SER A 1046 1.89 -10.04 -2.09
N THR A 1047 3.19 -10.28 -2.33
CA THR A 1047 3.77 -10.57 -3.65
C THR A 1047 3.83 -12.07 -3.99
N GLY A 1048 3.05 -12.89 -3.29
CA GLY A 1048 2.88 -14.33 -3.61
C GLY A 1048 4.10 -15.18 -3.27
N LYS A 1049 4.97 -14.73 -2.34
CA LYS A 1049 6.16 -15.44 -1.85
C LYS A 1049 5.99 -15.98 -0.43
N GLY A 1050 4.79 -15.94 0.15
CA GLY A 1050 4.49 -16.52 1.46
C GLY A 1050 4.67 -18.04 1.49
N CYS A 1051 4.77 -18.63 2.67
CA CYS A 1051 4.94 -20.09 2.81
C CYS A 1051 3.61 -20.82 3.05
N ASP A 1052 2.64 -20.21 3.72
CA ASP A 1052 1.41 -20.87 4.18
C ASP A 1052 0.53 -21.41 3.06
N ARG A 1053 0.14 -20.58 2.08
CA ARG A 1053 -0.65 -21.06 0.94
C ARG A 1053 0.11 -22.10 0.12
N HIS A 1054 1.43 -21.93 -0.05
CA HIS A 1054 2.24 -22.86 -0.82
C HIS A 1054 2.35 -24.24 -0.13
N LEU A 1055 2.67 -24.30 1.17
CA LEU A 1055 2.70 -25.54 1.94
C LEU A 1055 1.33 -26.23 1.98
N PHE A 1056 0.26 -25.45 2.11
CA PHE A 1056 -1.10 -25.97 1.98
C PHE A 1056 -1.34 -26.59 0.59
N GLY A 1057 -0.96 -25.91 -0.49
CA GLY A 1057 -1.06 -26.41 -1.87
C GLY A 1057 -0.29 -27.72 -2.07
N LEU A 1058 0.98 -27.76 -1.64
CA LEU A 1058 1.81 -28.96 -1.66
C LEU A 1058 1.18 -30.12 -0.87
N LYS A 1059 0.59 -29.85 0.29
CA LYS A 1059 -0.16 -30.86 1.08
C LYS A 1059 -1.41 -31.36 0.36
N GLN A 1060 -2.08 -30.53 -0.44
CA GLN A 1060 -3.21 -30.97 -1.29
C GLN A 1060 -2.77 -31.82 -2.49
N MET A 1061 -1.49 -31.77 -2.90
CA MET A 1061 -0.97 -32.56 -4.02
C MET A 1061 -0.51 -33.98 -3.63
N LEU A 1062 -0.62 -34.35 -2.35
CA LEU A 1062 -0.37 -35.71 -1.89
C LEU A 1062 -1.56 -36.62 -2.22
N GLN A 1063 -1.26 -37.80 -2.76
CA GLN A 1063 -2.22 -38.83 -3.13
C GLN A 1063 -2.45 -39.83 -1.99
N PRO A 1064 -3.56 -40.60 -2.00
CA PRO A 1064 -3.80 -41.64 -1.00
C PRO A 1064 -2.64 -42.65 -0.92
N GLY A 1065 -2.05 -42.78 0.27
CA GLY A 1065 -0.88 -43.63 0.52
C GLY A 1065 0.47 -42.89 0.49
N GLU A 1066 0.51 -41.63 0.07
CA GLU A 1066 1.68 -40.75 0.22
C GLU A 1066 1.58 -39.93 1.50
N SER A 1067 2.70 -39.75 2.21
CA SER A 1067 2.76 -38.90 3.40
C SER A 1067 4.16 -38.27 3.54
N SER A 1068 4.33 -37.38 4.52
CA SER A 1068 5.59 -36.68 4.77
C SER A 1068 5.75 -36.36 6.26
N PRO A 1069 6.90 -36.70 6.88
CA PRO A 1069 7.21 -36.30 8.25
C PRO A 1069 7.09 -34.79 8.50
N LEU A 1070 7.32 -33.96 7.48
CA LEU A 1070 7.16 -32.50 7.56
C LEU A 1070 5.72 -32.08 7.89
N PHE A 1071 4.73 -32.76 7.30
CA PHE A 1071 3.30 -32.43 7.50
C PHE A 1071 2.65 -33.18 8.67
N GLU A 1072 3.37 -34.16 9.22
CA GLU A 1072 3.00 -34.98 10.38
C GLU A 1072 3.66 -34.48 11.68
N ASP A 1073 4.73 -33.66 11.61
CA ASP A 1073 5.37 -33.09 12.81
C ASP A 1073 4.41 -32.17 13.58
N GLU A 1074 4.42 -32.31 14.91
CA GLU A 1074 3.58 -31.56 15.83
C GLU A 1074 3.71 -30.05 15.65
N LEU A 1075 4.90 -29.53 15.31
CA LEU A 1075 5.10 -28.10 15.10
C LEU A 1075 4.52 -27.61 13.76
N PHE A 1076 4.26 -28.49 12.78
CA PHE A 1076 3.50 -28.08 11.59
C PHE A 1076 2.09 -27.65 11.99
N ALA A 1077 1.39 -28.50 12.75
CA ALA A 1077 0.06 -28.19 13.27
C ALA A 1077 0.10 -26.99 14.23
N LYS A 1078 0.99 -27.00 15.23
CA LYS A 1078 1.12 -25.93 16.22
C LYS A 1078 1.46 -24.57 15.63
N SER A 1079 2.25 -24.53 14.55
CA SER A 1079 2.55 -23.28 13.83
C SER A 1079 1.38 -22.69 13.04
N ALA A 1080 0.26 -23.41 12.96
CA ALA A 1080 -1.01 -22.99 12.37
C ALA A 1080 -2.16 -22.94 13.41
N GLU A 1081 -1.87 -23.06 14.70
CA GLU A 1081 -2.83 -22.76 15.78
C GLU A 1081 -2.97 -21.24 15.94
N TRP A 1082 -3.71 -20.62 15.02
CA TRP A 1082 -3.94 -19.18 14.93
C TRP A 1082 -4.83 -18.62 16.06
N LYS A 1083 -4.42 -18.78 17.33
CA LYS A 1083 -5.15 -18.28 18.50
C LYS A 1083 -5.17 -16.75 18.58
N LEU A 1084 -4.31 -16.09 17.82
CA LEU A 1084 -4.45 -14.67 17.52
C LEU A 1084 -4.67 -14.54 16.00
N SER A 1085 -5.93 -14.36 15.60
CA SER A 1085 -6.34 -14.26 14.20
C SER A 1085 -6.70 -12.82 13.87
N THR A 1086 -5.89 -12.17 13.03
CA THR A 1086 -5.91 -10.71 12.86
C THR A 1086 -6.11 -10.26 11.40
N SER A 1087 -6.67 -9.05 11.23
CA SER A 1087 -6.71 -8.35 9.95
C SER A 1087 -6.74 -6.84 10.15
N GLY A 1088 -5.78 -6.13 9.55
CA GLY A 1088 -5.89 -4.69 9.35
C GLY A 1088 -6.88 -4.35 8.23
N LEU A 1089 -7.58 -3.22 8.37
CA LEU A 1089 -8.36 -2.57 7.33
C LEU A 1089 -8.09 -1.05 7.34
N SER A 1090 -8.37 -0.39 6.22
CA SER A 1090 -8.28 1.07 6.10
C SER A 1090 -9.21 1.77 7.11
N ALA A 1091 -8.70 2.80 7.78
CA ALA A 1091 -9.35 3.63 8.80
C ALA A 1091 -10.87 3.76 8.74
N GLY A 1092 -11.42 4.06 7.55
CA GLY A 1092 -12.86 4.14 7.30
C GLY A 1092 -13.58 5.06 8.28
N ASP A 1093 -13.45 6.37 8.10
CA ASP A 1093 -14.05 7.40 8.97
C ASP A 1093 -15.59 7.25 9.12
N ARG A 1094 -16.22 6.44 8.26
CA ARG A 1094 -17.66 6.14 8.22
C ARG A 1094 -18.06 4.83 8.90
N PHE A 1095 -17.15 4.11 9.55
CA PHE A 1095 -17.44 2.88 10.34
C PHE A 1095 -17.31 3.10 11.85
N LEU A 1096 -18.26 2.58 12.64
CA LEU A 1096 -18.14 2.54 14.10
C LEU A 1096 -17.25 1.38 14.58
N GLY A 1097 -17.03 0.37 13.74
CA GLY A 1097 -16.33 -0.84 14.11
C GLY A 1097 -16.57 -1.96 13.11
N THR A 1098 -15.85 -3.06 13.27
CA THR A 1098 -15.90 -4.25 12.41
C THR A 1098 -15.35 -5.45 13.20
N GLY A 1099 -15.44 -6.67 12.69
CA GLY A 1099 -14.88 -7.85 13.34
C GLY A 1099 -15.35 -9.17 12.74
N PHE A 1100 -14.86 -10.26 13.33
CA PHE A 1100 -15.16 -11.65 13.03
C PHE A 1100 -14.87 -12.49 14.29
N GLY A 1101 -15.50 -13.67 14.43
CA GLY A 1101 -15.28 -14.53 15.60
C GLY A 1101 -13.90 -15.20 15.62
N THR A 1102 -13.44 -15.60 16.80
CA THR A 1102 -12.21 -16.38 16.96
C THR A 1102 -12.31 -17.74 16.28
N VAL A 1103 -11.22 -18.18 15.65
CA VAL A 1103 -11.08 -19.51 15.04
C VAL A 1103 -10.86 -20.60 16.10
N TRP A 1104 -10.27 -20.23 17.23
CA TRP A 1104 -9.95 -21.13 18.34
C TRP A 1104 -10.67 -20.68 19.62
N PRO A 1105 -11.32 -21.59 20.39
CA PRO A 1105 -12.02 -21.22 21.62
C PRO A 1105 -11.13 -20.51 22.65
N ASP A 1106 -9.83 -20.83 22.68
CA ASP A 1106 -8.80 -20.22 23.54
C ASP A 1106 -7.98 -19.11 22.83
N GLY A 1107 -8.61 -18.43 21.88
CA GLY A 1107 -8.01 -17.33 21.11
C GLY A 1107 -8.92 -16.10 20.94
N TYR A 1108 -8.44 -15.16 20.13
CA TYR A 1108 -9.15 -13.93 19.74
C TYR A 1108 -9.24 -13.79 18.21
N GLY A 1109 -10.42 -13.41 17.73
CA GLY A 1109 -10.62 -12.83 16.40
C GLY A 1109 -10.52 -11.31 16.50
N ILE A 1110 -9.63 -10.68 15.71
CA ILE A 1110 -9.35 -9.24 15.81
C ILE A 1110 -9.35 -8.58 14.42
N ASN A 1111 -10.16 -7.54 14.26
CA ASN A 1111 -10.00 -6.58 13.16
C ASN A 1111 -9.60 -5.21 13.72
N TYR A 1112 -8.75 -4.46 13.00
CA TYR A 1112 -8.41 -3.09 13.39
C TYR A 1112 -8.45 -2.09 12.22
N LEU A 1113 -8.95 -0.89 12.53
CA LEU A 1113 -9.01 0.28 11.65
C LEU A 1113 -8.01 1.31 12.14
N ALA A 1114 -6.88 1.45 11.43
CA ALA A 1114 -5.80 2.37 11.80
C ALA A 1114 -6.06 3.79 11.26
N GLY A 1115 -6.86 4.57 11.98
CA GLY A 1115 -7.17 5.97 11.64
C GLY A 1115 -6.05 6.97 11.94
N PRO A 1116 -6.13 8.20 11.40
CA PRO A 1116 -5.14 9.25 11.66
C PRO A 1116 -5.05 9.61 13.14
N LYS A 1117 -6.21 9.83 13.79
CA LYS A 1117 -6.36 10.27 15.19
C LYS A 1117 -6.92 9.20 16.14
N ILE A 1118 -7.45 8.08 15.62
CA ILE A 1118 -8.09 7.01 16.41
C ILE A 1118 -7.78 5.63 15.81
N ILE A 1119 -7.56 4.62 16.67
CA ILE A 1119 -7.50 3.20 16.27
C ILE A 1119 -8.75 2.50 16.80
N LYS A 1120 -9.53 1.86 15.93
CA LYS A 1120 -10.71 1.08 16.35
C LYS A 1120 -10.38 -0.40 16.22
N PHE A 1121 -10.43 -1.15 17.32
CA PHE A 1121 -10.26 -2.60 17.35
C PHE A 1121 -11.62 -3.25 17.59
N GLY A 1122 -12.00 -4.21 16.74
CA GLY A 1122 -13.05 -5.17 17.06
C GLY A 1122 -12.44 -6.49 17.47
N ILE A 1123 -12.86 -7.01 18.62
CA ILE A 1123 -12.28 -8.17 19.28
C ILE A 1123 -13.41 -9.12 19.65
N GLU A 1124 -13.24 -10.41 19.40
CA GLU A 1124 -14.12 -11.48 19.87
C GLU A 1124 -13.31 -12.62 20.48
N SER A 1125 -13.80 -13.14 21.62
CA SER A 1125 -13.32 -14.35 22.28
C SER A 1125 -14.53 -15.16 22.80
N LYS A 1126 -14.31 -16.26 23.53
CA LYS A 1126 -15.39 -17.11 24.06
C LYS A 1126 -15.56 -16.97 25.57
N HIS A 1127 -16.78 -16.75 26.03
CA HIS A 1127 -17.14 -16.71 27.45
C HIS A 1127 -16.94 -18.06 28.16
N SER A 1128 -17.05 -19.18 27.44
CA SER A 1128 -16.76 -20.53 27.95
C SER A 1128 -15.28 -20.80 28.22
N CYS A 1129 -14.37 -19.97 27.68
CA CYS A 1129 -12.93 -20.16 27.82
C CYS A 1129 -12.38 -19.33 28.99
N PRO A 1130 -11.90 -19.96 30.08
CA PRO A 1130 -11.46 -19.24 31.29
C PRO A 1130 -10.11 -18.52 31.14
N THR A 1131 -9.41 -18.71 30.02
CA THR A 1131 -8.11 -18.05 29.75
C THR A 1131 -8.22 -16.84 28.84
N THR A 1132 -9.38 -16.61 28.20
CA THR A 1132 -9.61 -15.47 27.31
C THR A 1132 -10.69 -14.55 27.87
N SER A 1133 -10.55 -13.25 27.63
CA SER A 1133 -11.52 -12.23 28.05
C SER A 1133 -11.34 -11.01 27.16
N THR A 1134 -12.37 -10.65 26.39
CA THR A 1134 -12.30 -9.50 25.49
C THR A 1134 -12.11 -8.21 26.30
N ALA A 1135 -12.73 -8.09 27.48
CA ALA A 1135 -12.56 -6.93 28.35
C ALA A 1135 -11.11 -6.77 28.85
N ASP A 1136 -10.50 -7.83 29.36
CA ASP A 1136 -9.12 -7.77 29.86
C ASP A 1136 -8.12 -7.60 28.71
N PHE A 1137 -8.37 -8.23 27.56
CA PHE A 1137 -7.51 -8.07 26.39
C PHE A 1137 -7.54 -6.65 25.83
N LYS A 1138 -8.71 -5.98 25.80
CA LYS A 1138 -8.81 -4.53 25.49
C LYS A 1138 -7.90 -3.71 26.42
N ALA A 1139 -7.91 -3.98 27.72
CA ALA A 1139 -7.03 -3.30 28.68
C ALA A 1139 -5.54 -3.58 28.40
N LYS A 1140 -5.16 -4.82 28.06
CA LYS A 1140 -3.78 -5.17 27.68
C LYS A 1140 -3.31 -4.53 26.38
N ILE A 1141 -4.19 -4.30 25.41
CA ILE A 1141 -3.86 -3.51 24.20
C ILE A 1141 -3.57 -2.06 24.58
N VAL A 1142 -4.43 -1.42 25.38
CA VAL A 1142 -4.22 -0.03 25.84
C VAL A 1142 -2.92 0.11 26.65
N GLU A 1143 -2.66 -0.83 27.56
CA GLU A 1143 -1.43 -0.90 28.35
C GLU A 1143 -0.18 -1.01 27.44
N SER A 1144 -0.23 -1.91 26.44
CA SER A 1144 0.86 -2.15 25.49
C SER A 1144 1.13 -0.95 24.59
N LEU A 1145 0.09 -0.31 24.05
CA LEU A 1145 0.21 0.90 23.23
C LEU A 1145 0.81 2.07 24.03
N ARG A 1146 0.39 2.27 25.29
CA ARG A 1146 0.95 3.31 26.18
C ARG A 1146 2.43 3.08 26.47
N GLU A 1147 2.83 1.85 26.77
CA GLU A 1147 4.23 1.49 27.00
C GLU A 1147 5.09 1.63 25.74
N MET A 1148 4.61 1.13 24.59
CA MET A 1148 5.31 1.25 23.31
C MET A 1148 5.43 2.70 22.83
N LYS A 1149 4.55 3.62 23.25
CA LYS A 1149 4.72 5.06 23.04
C LYS A 1149 5.72 5.68 24.02
N ALA A 1150 5.76 5.20 25.26
CA ALA A 1150 6.64 5.75 26.30
C ALA A 1150 8.13 5.65 25.95
N ILE A 1151 8.57 4.58 25.27
CA ILE A 1151 9.98 4.41 24.85
C ILE A 1151 10.45 5.37 23.74
N PHE A 1152 9.57 6.21 23.18
CA PHE A 1152 9.94 7.28 22.24
C PHE A 1152 10.13 8.64 22.93
N LYS A 1153 9.79 8.78 24.22
CA LYS A 1153 9.75 10.09 24.90
C LYS A 1153 11.13 10.73 25.14
N ASP A 1154 12.20 9.94 25.21
CA ASP A 1154 13.57 10.47 25.29
C ASP A 1154 14.08 11.02 23.95
N LEU A 1155 13.35 10.79 22.84
CA LEU A 1155 13.59 11.48 21.57
C LEU A 1155 12.87 12.84 21.51
N GLU A 1156 11.72 12.99 22.18
CA GLU A 1156 10.97 14.26 22.25
C GLU A 1156 11.70 15.34 23.07
N THR A 1157 12.54 14.95 24.04
CA THR A 1157 13.35 15.90 24.84
C THR A 1157 14.60 16.39 24.11
N ILE A 1158 15.22 15.57 23.25
CA ILE A 1158 16.44 15.92 22.51
C ILE A 1158 16.19 17.04 21.49
N ASP A 1159 14.99 17.10 20.91
CA ASP A 1159 14.62 18.08 19.87
C ASP A 1159 14.29 19.48 20.42
N THR A 1160 14.33 19.68 21.74
CA THR A 1160 14.17 21.00 22.39
C THR A 1160 15.47 21.76 22.60
N THR A 1161 16.62 21.14 22.28
CA THR A 1161 17.92 21.83 22.25
C THR A 1161 18.31 22.11 20.80
N PRO A 1162 18.54 23.36 20.38
CA PRO A 1162 18.95 23.66 19.01
C PRO A 1162 20.36 23.13 18.75
N LYS A 1163 20.46 21.91 18.21
CA LYS A 1163 21.70 21.42 17.62
C LYS A 1163 22.00 22.26 16.37
N PRO A 1164 23.21 22.82 16.22
CA PRO A 1164 23.57 23.51 14.99
C PRO A 1164 23.52 22.49 13.83
N LYS A 1165 22.77 22.83 12.77
CA LYS A 1165 22.70 22.02 11.54
C LYS A 1165 24.09 21.88 10.92
N LEU A 1166 24.41 20.72 10.36
CA LEU A 1166 25.72 20.34 9.82
C LEU A 1166 25.57 19.40 8.61
#